data_AF-A0AA38TVE3-F1
#
_entry.id   AF-A0AA38TVE3-F1
#
_cell.length_a   1.000
_cell.length_b   1.000
_cell.length_c   1.000
_cell.angle_alpha   90.00
_cell.angle_beta   90.00
_cell.angle_gamma   90.00
#
_symmetry.space_group_name_H-M   'P 1'
#
loop_
_entity.id
_entity.type
_entity.pdbx_description
1 polymer ?
#
loop_
_entity_poly.entity_id
_entity_poly.type
_entity_poly.pdbx_seq_one_letter_code
_entity_poly.pdbx_strand_id
1 'polypeptide(L)'
;MFFVAFFLFFFTKFRSSNSSDTIQNSPPEPWKLPLLGHLHHLSGALPHQALGSLAQKLGPIIRLQLGQVSAIVISSPIFAKEIMKTHDQSFANRPKLLCAEIVGYNYTSIAFSPYGDYWRQMRKLCILELLSVKKVRSFQNIREEESWNLIDSITKHGSKAIDLSEKIFKMMNVIACRDTIGSRYKDEAMLLAHFDEIISLSSGFDVADLFPSIKVLQLVTNTRNKLFKVRNNIDKIFDNIILDHQEERASGLSNRHEDLLDVLLRLKDDGGLEFPLAWDNVKGIMLEMLVAGTDTSSVVIEWAMSELMKNPRVMKKVQTELRHALKKKEKIHESDIQELDYLKQVIKETCRLHPPVPLLLPRECRETCEIGGYDILRGTKVIINTWKIGRDPDYWIDPESFIPERFCGSSINVMGTDFELLPFGAGRRMCPGMTLGLANVELPLAMLLYHFDWELPNGVTPETLDMSEVLGATLKRKNNLHLVPSDYHTKQTLGLALSSTGYVSRSVSCLMNQVNDIGKSLYGGFSRLFEMASLWQIRSYCDSEEYKDVYDLYPELVSLKIHHGGRFTKFPGRRYLKGKTHYVELVDTDKFSVHELEDMMHEIGYKTPRPTYYHFVIPGKDLDFGLHALGSDMDILEFLKFVPQCKVFDIYIEHWSSSLNTYNISPGVSNVVIEQLPDDEVEPVVPKKKRFKPLLLEWTVDDELPSGIDNSMGDDVGKQPLQDELPSGMDKSMTDDVGKQPVGPNKATFK
;
A
#
# COMPACT_ATOMS: atom_id res chain seq x y z
N MET A 1 26.70 -28.95 47.12
CA MET A 1 27.15 -27.70 47.79
C MET A 1 27.48 -26.58 46.81
N PHE A 2 28.25 -26.81 45.73
CA PHE A 2 28.57 -25.78 44.74
C PHE A 2 27.34 -25.14 44.06
N PHE A 3 26.33 -25.92 43.68
CA PHE A 3 25.08 -25.36 43.12
C PHE A 3 24.30 -24.51 44.12
N VAL A 4 24.28 -24.90 45.39
CA VAL A 4 23.61 -24.14 46.46
C VAL A 4 24.38 -22.87 46.80
N ALA A 5 25.71 -22.93 46.84
CA ALA A 5 26.57 -21.76 47.01
C ALA A 5 26.51 -20.81 45.80
N PHE A 6 26.38 -21.35 44.58
CA PHE A 6 26.14 -20.59 43.36
C PHE A 6 24.78 -19.86 43.44
N PHE A 7 23.70 -20.58 43.72
CA PHE A 7 22.37 -19.96 43.92
C PHE A 7 22.36 -18.93 45.07
N LEU A 8 23.00 -19.22 46.20
CA LEU A 8 23.08 -18.29 47.34
C LEU A 8 23.95 -17.06 47.03
N PHE A 9 25.05 -17.21 46.31
CA PHE A 9 25.89 -16.10 45.82
C PHE A 9 25.13 -15.22 44.81
N PHE A 10 24.29 -15.83 43.96
CA PHE A 10 23.39 -15.08 43.08
C PHE A 10 22.25 -14.40 43.84
N PHE A 11 21.68 -15.05 44.87
CA PHE A 11 20.66 -14.45 45.74
C PHE A 11 21.19 -13.24 46.53
N THR A 12 22.46 -13.26 46.95
CA THR A 12 23.09 -12.13 47.66
C THR A 12 23.51 -11.02 46.71
N LYS A 13 23.98 -11.31 45.49
CA LYS A 13 24.28 -10.28 44.47
C LYS A 13 23.04 -9.65 43.85
N PHE A 14 21.90 -10.35 43.78
CA PHE A 14 20.60 -9.77 43.40
C PHE A 14 19.99 -8.89 44.49
N ARG A 15 20.57 -8.88 45.69
CA ARG A 15 20.13 -8.07 46.82
C ARG A 15 21.08 -6.89 47.04
N SER A 16 21.18 -6.00 46.06
CA SER A 16 21.68 -4.62 46.19
C SER A 16 21.45 -3.92 44.84
N SER A 17 20.50 -3.01 44.69
CA SER A 17 20.53 -1.65 45.22
C SER A 17 19.10 -1.19 45.54
N ASN A 18 18.77 -1.07 46.82
CA ASN A 18 17.66 -0.21 47.24
C ASN A 18 18.16 1.24 47.10
N SER A 19 18.01 1.84 45.92
CA SER A 19 17.72 3.28 45.87
C SER A 19 16.22 3.39 46.14
N SER A 20 15.89 3.95 47.30
CA SER A 20 14.55 4.21 47.77
C SER A 20 13.87 5.34 46.99
N ASP A 21 13.71 5.17 45.68
CA ASP A 21 12.62 5.83 44.98
C ASP A 21 11.39 4.99 45.31
N THR A 22 10.67 5.38 46.36
CA THR A 22 9.40 4.77 46.74
C THR A 22 8.46 4.88 45.56
N ILE A 23 8.27 3.77 44.82
CA ILE A 23 7.27 3.69 43.77
C ILE A 23 5.91 3.76 44.47
N GLN A 24 5.23 4.89 44.34
CA GLN A 24 3.90 5.05 44.93
C GLN A 24 2.86 4.41 44.00
N ASN A 25 3.04 4.53 42.68
CA ASN A 25 2.12 4.00 41.67
C ASN A 25 2.87 3.22 40.57
N SER A 26 3.06 1.90 40.73
CA SER A 26 3.68 1.08 39.67
C SER A 26 2.66 0.60 38.63
N PRO A 27 3.02 0.47 37.34
CA PRO A 27 2.16 -0.20 36.37
C PRO A 27 1.87 -1.65 36.79
N PRO A 28 0.74 -2.23 36.34
CA PRO A 28 0.41 -3.64 36.57
C PRO A 28 1.55 -4.59 36.17
N GLU A 29 1.86 -5.56 37.02
CA GLU A 29 2.84 -6.61 36.74
C GLU A 29 2.21 -8.01 36.88
N PRO A 30 2.49 -8.96 35.97
CA PRO A 30 2.18 -10.36 36.19
C PRO A 30 3.08 -10.96 37.28
N TRP A 31 2.78 -12.18 37.72
CA TRP A 31 3.66 -12.88 38.66
C TRP A 31 5.04 -13.17 38.03
N LYS A 32 6.09 -13.18 38.87
CA LYS A 32 7.49 -13.32 38.42
C LYS A 32 8.23 -14.44 39.13
N LEU A 33 9.14 -15.09 38.42
CA LEU A 33 10.06 -16.08 38.97
C LEU A 33 11.33 -15.40 39.51
N PRO A 34 11.98 -15.96 40.54
CA PRO A 34 13.30 -15.51 40.97
C PRO A 34 14.30 -15.58 39.82
N LEU A 35 15.18 -14.57 39.71
CA LEU A 35 16.24 -14.41 38.68
C LEU A 35 15.75 -14.22 37.24
N LEU A 36 14.81 -15.03 36.75
CA LEU A 36 14.26 -14.95 35.40
C LEU A 36 13.28 -13.78 35.23
N GLY A 37 12.63 -13.37 36.32
CA GLY A 37 11.54 -12.41 36.27
C GLY A 37 10.36 -12.97 35.48
N HIS A 38 9.96 -12.24 34.44
CA HIS A 38 8.79 -12.52 33.61
C HIS A 38 9.12 -13.23 32.29
N LEU A 39 10.38 -13.63 32.07
CA LEU A 39 10.79 -14.26 30.80
C LEU A 39 10.00 -15.53 30.46
N HIS A 40 9.51 -16.25 31.46
CA HIS A 40 8.68 -17.44 31.28
C HIS A 40 7.33 -17.14 30.61
N HIS A 41 6.80 -15.92 30.73
CA HIS A 41 5.59 -15.50 30.01
C HIS A 41 5.81 -15.30 28.51
N LEU A 42 7.06 -15.21 28.07
CA LEU A 42 7.43 -15.12 26.65
C LEU A 42 7.68 -16.49 26.03
N SER A 43 7.59 -17.58 26.81
CA SER A 43 7.82 -18.93 26.29
C SER A 43 6.62 -19.42 25.46
N GLY A 44 6.91 -20.06 24.33
CA GLY A 44 5.88 -20.66 23.47
C GLY A 44 5.20 -19.72 22.47
N ALA A 45 5.53 -18.43 22.47
CA ALA A 45 5.06 -17.45 21.48
C ALA A 45 6.16 -16.45 21.13
N LEU A 46 5.98 -15.71 20.03
CA LEU A 46 6.91 -14.64 19.68
C LEU A 46 6.77 -13.47 20.68
N PRO A 47 7.87 -12.78 21.05
CA PRO A 47 7.84 -11.73 22.06
C PRO A 47 6.75 -10.67 21.86
N HIS A 48 6.54 -10.15 20.65
CA HIS A 48 5.49 -9.15 20.39
C HIS A 48 4.07 -9.67 20.63
N GLN A 49 3.79 -10.92 20.26
CA GLN A 49 2.50 -11.57 20.47
C GLN A 49 2.27 -11.90 21.95
N ALA A 50 3.29 -12.45 22.63
CA ALA A 50 3.24 -12.75 24.06
C ALA A 50 3.00 -11.47 24.89
N LEU A 51 3.72 -10.40 24.56
CA LEU A 51 3.53 -9.09 25.17
C LEU A 51 2.15 -8.50 24.89
N GLY A 52 1.64 -8.65 23.66
CA GLY A 52 0.28 -8.22 23.31
C GLY A 52 -0.79 -8.98 24.10
N SER A 53 -0.60 -10.29 24.29
CA SER A 53 -1.49 -11.15 25.08
C SER A 53 -1.49 -10.78 26.57
N LEU A 54 -0.33 -10.40 27.12
CA LEU A 54 -0.23 -9.89 28.48
C LEU A 54 -0.93 -8.53 28.61
N ALA A 55 -0.73 -7.63 27.66
CA ALA A 55 -1.39 -6.32 27.65
C ALA A 55 -2.92 -6.44 27.58
N GLN A 56 -3.44 -7.39 26.81
CA GLN A 56 -4.88 -7.65 26.75
C GLN A 56 -5.48 -8.07 28.11
N LYS A 57 -4.70 -8.74 28.96
CA LYS A 57 -5.16 -9.22 30.28
C LYS A 57 -4.98 -8.19 31.39
N LEU A 58 -3.89 -7.44 31.35
CA LEU A 58 -3.45 -6.58 32.45
C LEU A 58 -3.67 -5.09 32.19
N GLY A 59 -3.84 -4.70 30.93
CA GLY A 59 -4.03 -3.32 30.50
C GLY A 59 -2.95 -2.81 29.55
N PRO A 60 -3.13 -1.59 29.02
CA PRO A 60 -2.32 -1.03 27.94
C PRO A 60 -0.90 -0.60 28.33
N ILE A 61 -0.59 -0.57 29.63
CA ILE A 61 0.76 -0.36 30.17
C ILE A 61 1.04 -1.44 31.20
N ILE A 62 2.11 -2.21 30.99
CA ILE A 62 2.51 -3.29 31.92
C ILE A 62 3.98 -3.16 32.28
N ARG A 63 4.31 -3.54 33.50
CA ARG A 63 5.70 -3.63 33.98
C ARG A 63 6.19 -5.07 33.90
N LEU A 64 7.41 -5.24 33.40
CA LEU A 64 8.09 -6.52 33.31
C LEU A 64 9.56 -6.40 33.75
N GLN A 65 9.96 -7.23 34.69
CA GLN A 65 11.35 -7.62 34.91
C GLN A 65 11.76 -8.73 33.91
N LEU A 66 12.63 -8.43 32.95
CA LEU A 66 13.16 -9.37 31.96
C LEU A 66 14.61 -9.74 32.34
N GLY A 67 14.80 -10.83 33.09
CA GLY A 67 16.09 -11.13 33.70
C GLY A 67 16.51 -10.01 34.66
N GLN A 68 17.62 -9.33 34.37
CA GLN A 68 18.11 -8.17 35.13
C GLN A 68 17.53 -6.83 34.66
N VAL A 69 16.83 -6.81 33.52
CA VAL A 69 16.34 -5.56 32.91
C VAL A 69 14.93 -5.25 33.37
N SER A 70 14.72 -4.09 34.00
CA SER A 70 13.38 -3.56 34.26
C SER A 70 12.84 -2.90 32.99
N ALA A 71 11.65 -3.31 32.57
CA ALA A 71 10.99 -2.82 31.37
C ALA A 71 9.53 -2.45 31.62
N ILE A 72 9.02 -1.54 30.80
CA ILE A 72 7.58 -1.35 30.59
C ILE A 72 7.23 -1.61 29.13
N VAL A 73 6.03 -2.13 28.92
CA VAL A 73 5.48 -2.37 27.58
C VAL A 73 4.26 -1.49 27.42
N ILE A 74 4.25 -0.73 26.33
CA ILE A 74 3.16 0.15 25.94
C ILE A 74 2.44 -0.48 24.77
N SER A 75 1.12 -0.60 24.88
CA SER A 75 0.24 -1.22 23.88
C SER A 75 -0.99 -0.38 23.56
N SER A 76 -0.96 0.93 23.88
CA SER A 76 -2.02 1.89 23.54
C SER A 76 -1.45 3.10 22.80
N PRO A 77 -2.16 3.64 21.80
CA PRO A 77 -1.86 4.92 21.15
C PRO A 77 -1.66 6.08 22.13
N ILE A 78 -2.49 6.15 23.19
CA ILE A 78 -2.49 7.26 24.15
C ILE A 78 -1.17 7.32 24.91
N PHE A 79 -0.73 6.20 25.49
CA PHE A 79 0.54 6.14 26.21
C PHE A 79 1.76 6.18 25.28
N ALA A 80 1.63 5.66 24.05
CA ALA A 80 2.66 5.81 23.03
C ALA A 80 2.89 7.30 22.70
N LYS A 81 1.82 8.10 22.63
CA LYS A 81 1.87 9.55 22.44
C LYS A 81 2.47 10.28 23.64
N GLU A 82 2.07 9.91 24.85
CA GLU A 82 2.62 10.49 26.06
C GLU A 82 4.14 10.29 26.13
N ILE A 83 4.63 9.09 25.82
CA ILE A 83 6.06 8.77 25.82
C ILE A 83 6.83 9.42 24.67
N MET A 84 6.32 9.32 23.44
CA MET A 84 7.11 9.70 22.25
C MET A 84 6.87 11.14 21.80
N LYS A 85 5.87 11.84 22.33
CA LYS A 85 5.57 13.24 22.00
C LYS A 85 5.60 14.14 23.24
N THR A 86 4.85 13.81 24.29
CA THR A 86 4.75 14.68 25.47
C THR A 86 6.03 14.67 26.31
N HIS A 87 6.57 13.48 26.58
CA HIS A 87 7.80 13.25 27.36
C HIS A 87 8.96 12.78 26.48
N ASP A 88 8.98 13.20 25.22
CA ASP A 88 9.86 12.64 24.18
C ASP A 88 11.35 12.67 24.55
N GLN A 89 11.80 13.72 25.24
CA GLN A 89 13.16 13.93 25.69
C GLN A 89 13.54 13.02 26.85
N SER A 90 12.60 12.73 27.77
CA SER A 90 12.78 11.81 28.89
C SER A 90 12.96 10.37 28.40
N PHE A 91 12.35 10.01 27.27
CA PHE A 91 12.44 8.67 26.68
C PHE A 91 13.31 8.59 25.43
N ALA A 92 14.12 9.61 25.17
CA ALA A 92 14.95 9.65 23.97
C ALA A 92 16.19 8.76 24.04
N ASN A 93 16.55 8.18 25.20
CA ASN A 93 17.75 7.33 25.30
C ASN A 93 17.50 5.91 24.77
N ARG A 94 18.58 5.16 24.58
CA ARG A 94 18.55 3.76 24.15
C ARG A 94 19.18 2.86 25.22
N PRO A 95 18.60 1.67 25.50
CA PRO A 95 19.26 0.69 26.33
C PRO A 95 20.50 0.16 25.64
N LYS A 96 21.49 -0.27 26.43
CA LYS A 96 22.73 -0.86 25.92
C LYS A 96 22.49 -2.29 25.45
N LEU A 97 22.70 -2.53 24.15
CA LEU A 97 22.64 -3.86 23.53
C LEU A 97 24.05 -4.30 23.12
N LEU A 98 24.37 -5.59 23.32
CA LEU A 98 25.68 -6.14 23.00
C LEU A 98 26.00 -6.05 21.50
N CYS A 99 25.00 -6.28 20.64
CA CYS A 99 25.16 -6.13 19.19
C CYS A 99 25.55 -4.69 18.82
N ALA A 100 24.85 -3.69 19.36
CA ALA A 100 25.14 -2.28 19.10
C ALA A 100 26.50 -1.82 19.67
N GLU A 101 26.97 -2.43 20.77
CA GLU A 101 28.33 -2.20 21.30
C GLU A 101 29.40 -2.66 20.31
N ILE A 102 29.28 -3.88 19.78
CA ILE A 102 30.34 -4.53 19.00
C ILE A 102 30.24 -4.18 17.54
N VAL A 103 29.08 -4.43 16.93
CA VAL A 103 28.86 -4.24 15.51
C VAL A 103 28.59 -2.77 15.21
N GLY A 104 27.90 -2.07 16.10
CA GLY A 104 27.63 -0.62 16.01
C GLY A 104 28.77 0.29 16.48
N TYR A 105 30.02 -0.20 16.49
CA TYR A 105 31.22 0.60 16.75
C TYR A 105 31.14 1.38 18.08
N ASN A 106 30.79 0.71 19.18
CA ASN A 106 30.55 1.31 20.49
C ASN A 106 29.48 2.41 20.48
N TYR A 107 28.32 2.10 19.89
CA TYR A 107 27.15 2.98 19.83
C TYR A 107 27.41 4.30 19.08
N THR A 108 28.30 4.30 18.09
CA THR A 108 28.67 5.49 17.30
C THR A 108 27.86 5.65 16.00
N SER A 109 26.85 4.81 15.79
CA SER A 109 25.91 4.96 14.68
C SER A 109 24.83 6.02 15.01
N ILE A 110 23.56 5.85 14.62
CA ILE A 110 22.46 6.80 14.91
C ILE A 110 21.33 6.11 15.71
N ALA A 111 20.95 4.89 15.33
CA ALA A 111 19.80 4.18 15.91
C ALA A 111 19.94 3.89 17.40
N PHE A 112 21.13 3.41 17.82
CA PHE A 112 21.42 2.95 19.18
C PHE A 112 22.30 3.89 20.00
N SER A 113 22.74 5.03 19.44
CA SER A 113 23.56 5.99 20.18
C SER A 113 22.80 6.58 21.36
N PRO A 114 23.46 6.75 22.53
CA PRO A 114 22.89 7.46 23.66
C PRO A 114 22.42 8.86 23.28
N TYR A 115 21.33 9.32 23.88
CA TYR A 115 20.83 10.67 23.61
C TYR A 115 21.75 11.72 24.23
N GLY A 116 22.20 12.67 23.42
CA GLY A 116 23.09 13.76 23.81
C GLY A 116 23.49 14.59 22.60
N ASP A 117 24.43 15.53 22.78
CA ASP A 117 24.92 16.43 21.72
C ASP A 117 25.46 15.69 20.51
N TYR A 118 26.28 14.65 20.75
CA TYR A 118 26.76 13.76 19.70
C TYR A 118 25.61 13.21 18.84
N TRP A 119 24.61 12.58 19.46
CA TRP A 119 23.48 12.02 18.71
C TRP A 119 22.67 13.11 17.99
N ARG A 120 22.50 14.29 18.59
CA ARG A 120 21.82 15.42 17.94
C ARG A 120 22.56 15.85 16.67
N GLN A 121 23.88 15.94 16.72
CA GLN A 121 24.72 16.22 15.56
C GLN A 121 24.55 15.13 14.49
N MET A 122 24.73 13.86 14.86
CA MET A 122 24.60 12.74 13.92
C MET A 122 23.21 12.65 13.29
N ARG A 123 22.16 12.89 14.08
CA ARG A 123 20.77 12.96 13.61
C ARG A 123 20.58 14.10 12.62
N LYS A 124 21.15 15.28 12.89
CA LYS A 124 21.08 16.44 11.99
C LYS A 124 21.80 16.15 10.67
N LEU A 125 23.02 15.61 10.71
CA LEU A 125 23.76 15.21 9.52
C LEU A 125 22.98 14.18 8.69
N CYS A 126 22.40 13.18 9.34
CA CYS A 126 21.58 12.18 8.68
C CYS A 126 20.39 12.79 7.93
N ILE A 127 19.62 13.69 8.55
CA ILE A 127 18.45 14.29 7.90
C ILE A 127 18.83 15.30 6.81
N LEU A 128 19.90 16.08 7.02
CA LEU A 128 20.25 17.18 6.11
C LEU A 128 21.12 16.73 4.93
N GLU A 129 22.07 15.83 5.17
CA GLU A 129 23.08 15.45 4.18
C GLU A 129 22.79 14.06 3.57
N LEU A 130 22.43 13.07 4.39
CA LEU A 130 22.32 11.68 3.93
C LEU A 130 20.92 11.32 3.40
N LEU A 131 19.87 11.70 4.12
CA LEU A 131 18.48 11.27 3.89
C LEU A 131 17.55 12.48 3.66
N SER A 132 18.11 13.59 3.19
CA SER A 132 17.30 14.73 2.76
C SER A 132 16.45 14.37 1.54
N VAL A 133 15.32 15.06 1.36
CA VAL A 133 14.45 14.85 0.19
C VAL A 133 15.22 14.98 -1.12
N LYS A 134 16.18 15.93 -1.18
CA LYS A 134 17.06 16.13 -2.35
C LYS A 134 17.95 14.91 -2.59
N LYS A 135 18.60 14.37 -1.54
CA LYS A 135 19.49 13.21 -1.67
C LYS A 135 18.70 11.95 -2.03
N VAL A 136 17.55 11.72 -1.39
CA VAL A 136 16.66 10.60 -1.71
C VAL A 136 16.17 10.65 -3.16
N ARG A 137 15.77 11.84 -3.66
CA ARG A 137 15.41 12.01 -5.08
C ARG A 137 16.58 11.72 -6.01
N SER A 138 17.81 12.03 -5.61
CA SER A 138 18.99 11.76 -6.44
C SER A 138 19.26 10.26 -6.66
N PHE A 139 18.72 9.39 -5.79
CA PHE A 139 18.78 7.93 -5.94
C PHE A 139 17.62 7.34 -6.76
N GLN A 140 16.73 8.17 -7.33
CA GLN A 140 15.60 7.71 -8.13
C GLN A 140 16.02 6.77 -9.27
N ASN A 141 17.06 7.15 -10.02
CA ASN A 141 17.52 6.33 -11.15
C ASN A 141 18.01 4.94 -10.72
N ILE A 142 18.62 4.84 -9.54
CA ILE A 142 19.07 3.57 -8.96
C ILE A 142 17.86 2.70 -8.68
N ARG A 143 16.84 3.24 -7.99
CA ARG A 143 15.61 2.50 -7.66
C ARG A 143 14.86 2.05 -8.90
N GLU A 144 14.71 2.93 -9.90
CA GLU A 144 14.08 2.58 -11.18
C GLU A 144 14.85 1.46 -11.88
N GLU A 145 16.18 1.57 -12.01
CA GLU A 145 17.01 0.56 -12.67
C GLU A 145 16.94 -0.79 -11.97
N GLU A 146 17.06 -0.83 -10.63
CA GLU A 146 17.04 -2.09 -9.90
C GLU A 146 15.65 -2.73 -9.84
N SER A 147 14.60 -1.92 -9.80
CA SER A 147 13.23 -2.43 -9.94
C SER A 147 13.02 -3.04 -11.32
N TRP A 148 13.52 -2.42 -12.38
CA TRP A 148 13.50 -2.99 -13.73
C TRP A 148 14.32 -4.29 -13.84
N ASN A 149 15.51 -4.33 -13.22
CA ASN A 149 16.33 -5.54 -13.18
C ASN A 149 15.59 -6.71 -12.48
N LEU A 150 14.78 -6.42 -11.45
CA LEU A 150 13.92 -7.41 -10.81
C LEU A 150 12.85 -7.93 -11.78
N ILE A 151 12.11 -7.03 -12.46
CA ILE A 151 11.09 -7.41 -13.45
C ILE A 151 11.70 -8.25 -14.58
N ASP A 152 12.86 -7.85 -15.10
CA ASP A 152 13.60 -8.61 -16.12
C ASP A 152 14.03 -9.99 -15.62
N SER A 153 14.52 -10.07 -14.38
CA SER A 153 14.91 -11.34 -13.76
C SER A 153 13.72 -12.30 -13.67
N ILE A 154 12.56 -11.80 -13.24
CA ILE A 154 11.32 -12.57 -13.10
C ILE A 154 10.83 -13.02 -14.49
N THR A 155 10.79 -12.11 -15.47
CA THR A 155 10.37 -12.41 -16.85
C THR A 155 11.21 -13.52 -17.47
N LYS A 156 12.54 -13.48 -17.25
CA LYS A 156 13.48 -14.52 -17.74
C LYS A 156 13.28 -15.89 -17.09
N HIS A 157 12.72 -15.95 -15.87
CA HIS A 157 12.38 -17.24 -15.23
C HIS A 157 11.15 -17.91 -15.87
N GLY A 158 10.32 -17.13 -16.57
CA GLY A 158 9.07 -17.58 -17.18
C GLY A 158 8.03 -17.98 -16.12
N SER A 159 7.05 -18.79 -16.52
CA SER A 159 5.93 -19.22 -15.66
C SER A 159 6.28 -20.32 -14.66
N LYS A 160 7.47 -20.27 -14.05
CA LYS A 160 7.91 -21.20 -13.01
C LYS A 160 7.83 -20.53 -11.64
N ALA A 161 7.64 -21.35 -10.60
CA ALA A 161 7.70 -20.87 -9.23
C ALA A 161 9.09 -20.25 -8.94
N ILE A 162 9.10 -19.06 -8.35
CA ILE A 162 10.29 -18.34 -7.93
C ILE A 162 10.22 -18.05 -6.44
N ASP A 163 11.38 -18.04 -5.78
CA ASP A 163 11.51 -17.45 -4.45
C ASP A 163 11.46 -15.92 -4.59
N LEU A 164 10.30 -15.33 -4.30
CA LEU A 164 10.11 -13.89 -4.41
C LEU A 164 10.79 -13.15 -3.25
N SER A 165 10.81 -13.75 -2.05
CA SER A 165 11.48 -13.19 -0.87
C SER A 165 12.97 -12.96 -1.12
N GLU A 166 13.67 -13.97 -1.64
CA GLU A 166 15.09 -13.86 -1.98
C GLU A 166 15.34 -12.75 -3.00
N LYS A 167 14.52 -12.68 -4.06
CA LYS A 167 14.67 -11.68 -5.12
C LYS A 167 14.41 -10.25 -4.62
N ILE A 168 13.40 -10.04 -3.78
CA ILE A 168 13.12 -8.73 -3.16
C ILE A 168 14.27 -8.32 -2.25
N PHE A 169 14.72 -9.22 -1.37
CA PHE A 169 15.79 -8.94 -0.42
C PHE A 169 17.09 -8.57 -1.15
N LYS A 170 17.43 -9.32 -2.20
CA LYS A 170 18.57 -9.05 -3.08
C LYS A 170 18.48 -7.68 -3.76
N MET A 171 17.34 -7.36 -4.37
CA MET A 171 17.13 -6.05 -5.01
C MET A 171 17.29 -4.90 -4.00
N MET A 172 16.72 -5.04 -2.80
CA MET A 172 16.83 -4.04 -1.74
C MET A 172 18.28 -3.84 -1.29
N ASN A 173 19.04 -4.93 -1.16
CA ASN A 173 20.45 -4.86 -0.83
C ASN A 173 21.25 -4.15 -1.90
N VAL A 174 20.99 -4.44 -3.17
CA VAL A 174 21.65 -3.75 -4.29
C VAL A 174 21.35 -2.25 -4.27
N ILE A 175 20.09 -1.85 -4.07
CA ILE A 175 19.71 -0.43 -3.95
C ILE A 175 20.48 0.20 -2.79
N ALA A 176 20.45 -0.41 -1.61
CA ALA A 176 21.14 0.11 -0.44
C ALA A 176 22.67 0.23 -0.64
N CYS A 177 23.29 -0.75 -1.30
CA CYS A 177 24.70 -0.69 -1.69
C CYS A 177 24.97 0.46 -2.66
N ARG A 178 24.18 0.59 -3.73
CA ARG A 178 24.38 1.66 -4.71
C ARG A 178 24.16 3.05 -4.12
N ASP A 179 23.19 3.21 -3.23
CA ASP A 179 22.95 4.46 -2.51
C ASP A 179 24.11 4.78 -1.55
N THR A 180 24.63 3.77 -0.85
CA THR A 180 25.60 3.98 0.23
C THR A 180 27.05 4.03 -0.23
N ILE A 181 27.44 3.15 -1.15
CA ILE A 181 28.83 2.91 -1.59
C ILE A 181 29.00 3.05 -3.12
N GLY A 182 28.00 3.63 -3.80
CA GLY A 182 28.05 3.96 -5.22
C GLY A 182 28.02 2.77 -6.19
N SER A 183 28.01 1.54 -5.69
CA SER A 183 28.24 0.34 -6.50
C SER A 183 27.58 -0.92 -5.92
N ARG A 184 27.55 -1.99 -6.72
CA ARG A 184 27.15 -3.32 -6.26
C ARG A 184 28.31 -3.97 -5.51
N TYR A 185 28.02 -4.67 -4.42
CA TYR A 185 29.03 -5.47 -3.74
C TYR A 185 29.22 -6.85 -4.42
N LYS A 186 30.48 -7.25 -4.65
CA LYS A 186 30.79 -8.47 -5.42
C LYS A 186 30.38 -9.76 -4.69
N ASP A 187 30.60 -9.82 -3.38
CA ASP A 187 30.25 -10.99 -2.56
C ASP A 187 28.96 -10.71 -1.76
N GLU A 188 27.88 -10.47 -2.51
CA GLU A 188 26.57 -10.14 -1.98
C GLU A 188 26.04 -11.20 -1.00
N ALA A 189 26.20 -12.48 -1.32
CA ALA A 189 25.71 -13.57 -0.47
C ALA A 189 26.36 -13.54 0.93
N MET A 190 27.66 -13.28 1.01
CA MET A 190 28.37 -13.17 2.28
C MET A 190 27.93 -11.94 3.08
N LEU A 191 27.72 -10.80 2.40
CA LEU A 191 27.22 -9.58 3.04
C LEU A 191 25.81 -9.80 3.64
N LEU A 192 24.91 -10.40 2.87
CA LEU A 192 23.55 -10.69 3.29
C LEU A 192 23.49 -11.66 4.48
N ALA A 193 24.32 -12.70 4.48
CA ALA A 193 24.43 -13.62 5.62
C ALA A 193 24.85 -12.90 6.91
N HIS A 194 25.75 -11.91 6.81
CA HIS A 194 26.13 -11.08 7.95
C HIS A 194 24.99 -10.16 8.40
N PHE A 195 24.18 -9.63 7.49
CA PHE A 195 23.01 -8.83 7.85
C PHE A 195 22.00 -9.65 8.63
N ASP A 196 21.64 -10.85 8.17
CA ASP A 196 20.73 -11.74 8.90
C ASP A 196 21.24 -12.10 10.30
N GLU A 197 22.54 -12.35 10.45
CA GLU A 197 23.14 -12.58 11.77
C GLU A 197 23.02 -11.34 12.66
N ILE A 198 23.28 -10.14 12.14
CA ILE A 198 23.11 -8.87 12.89
C ILE A 198 21.64 -8.68 13.30
N ILE A 199 20.69 -8.87 12.39
CA ILE A 199 19.26 -8.64 12.62
C ILE A 199 18.74 -9.61 13.69
N SER A 200 19.11 -10.88 13.61
CA SER A 200 18.69 -11.90 14.59
C SER A 200 19.21 -11.61 16.00
N LEU A 201 20.42 -11.05 16.12
CA LEU A 201 21.07 -10.73 17.39
C LEU A 201 20.73 -9.32 17.93
N SER A 202 19.96 -8.51 17.19
CA SER A 202 19.61 -7.13 17.55
C SER A 202 18.23 -6.96 18.18
N SER A 203 17.51 -8.05 18.44
CA SER A 203 16.14 -8.01 19.01
C SER A 203 16.07 -7.46 20.44
N GLY A 204 17.19 -7.48 21.18
CA GLY A 204 17.25 -7.06 22.57
C GLY A 204 16.61 -8.04 23.56
N PHE A 205 16.43 -9.30 23.13
CA PHE A 205 16.00 -10.45 23.94
C PHE A 205 17.09 -11.55 24.03
N ASP A 206 18.31 -11.29 23.55
CA ASP A 206 19.44 -12.21 23.74
C ASP A 206 19.82 -12.30 25.23
N VAL A 207 20.35 -13.45 25.64
CA VAL A 207 20.78 -13.69 27.03
C VAL A 207 21.76 -12.62 27.51
N ALA A 208 22.65 -12.14 26.65
CA ALA A 208 23.62 -11.11 26.99
C ALA A 208 22.97 -9.74 27.28
N ASP A 209 21.86 -9.43 26.63
CA ASP A 209 21.09 -8.20 26.81
C ASP A 209 20.17 -8.28 28.03
N LEU A 210 19.66 -9.48 28.34
CA LEU A 210 18.77 -9.72 29.49
C LEU A 210 19.53 -9.89 30.81
N PHE A 211 20.79 -10.33 30.76
CA PHE A 211 21.67 -10.54 31.92
C PHE A 211 23.04 -9.86 31.77
N PRO A 212 23.08 -8.53 31.57
CA PRO A 212 24.31 -7.81 31.21
C PRO A 212 25.42 -7.87 32.29
N SER A 213 25.06 -8.08 33.55
CA SER A 213 26.04 -8.19 34.65
C SER A 213 26.68 -9.57 34.76
N ILE A 214 26.13 -10.61 34.10
CA ILE A 214 26.61 -11.99 34.23
C ILE A 214 27.48 -12.34 33.02
N LYS A 215 28.74 -11.91 33.04
CA LYS A 215 29.69 -12.10 31.93
C LYS A 215 29.92 -13.56 31.54
N VAL A 216 29.79 -14.49 32.49
CA VAL A 216 29.88 -15.94 32.22
C VAL A 216 28.79 -16.40 31.25
N LEU A 217 27.55 -15.89 31.37
CA LEU A 217 26.48 -16.26 30.43
C LEU A 217 26.79 -15.78 29.01
N GLN A 218 27.36 -14.59 28.88
CA GLN A 218 27.78 -14.03 27.58
C GLN A 218 28.88 -14.88 26.91
N LEU A 219 29.72 -15.54 27.70
CA LEU A 219 30.73 -16.47 27.20
C LEU A 219 30.10 -17.82 26.81
N VAL A 220 29.18 -18.34 27.63
CA VAL A 220 28.51 -19.63 27.40
C VAL A 220 27.62 -19.60 26.15
N THR A 221 26.91 -18.51 25.87
CA THR A 221 26.10 -18.40 24.65
C THR A 221 26.93 -18.20 23.38
N ASN A 222 28.22 -17.90 23.52
CA ASN A 222 29.14 -17.57 22.43
C ASN A 222 28.69 -16.35 21.58
N THR A 223 27.66 -15.59 22.00
CA THR A 223 27.09 -14.45 21.26
C THR A 223 28.15 -13.38 21.00
N ARG A 224 28.98 -13.07 22.00
CA ARG A 224 30.05 -12.06 21.87
C ARG A 224 31.06 -12.42 20.79
N ASN A 225 31.48 -13.69 20.72
CA ASN A 225 32.45 -14.15 19.71
C ASN A 225 31.85 -14.15 18.31
N LYS A 226 30.56 -14.53 18.17
CA LYS A 226 29.83 -14.41 16.89
C LYS A 226 29.82 -12.97 16.40
N LEU A 227 29.43 -12.03 17.27
CA LEU A 227 29.41 -10.60 16.95
C LEU A 227 30.80 -10.06 16.57
N PHE A 228 31.86 -10.48 17.27
CA PHE A 228 33.23 -10.10 16.88
C PHE A 228 33.66 -10.70 15.54
N LYS A 229 33.26 -11.93 15.23
CA LYS A 229 33.54 -12.55 13.93
C LYS A 229 32.83 -11.78 12.81
N VAL A 230 31.54 -11.48 12.98
CA VAL A 230 30.77 -10.64 12.05
C VAL A 230 31.44 -9.28 11.88
N ARG A 231 31.76 -8.63 13.00
CA ARG A 231 32.42 -7.32 13.01
C ARG A 231 33.75 -7.33 12.25
N ASN A 232 34.62 -8.30 12.50
CA ASN A 232 35.92 -8.39 11.83
C ASN A 232 35.78 -8.64 10.33
N ASN A 233 34.74 -9.38 9.90
CA ASN A 233 34.48 -9.58 8.48
C ASN A 233 33.96 -8.29 7.83
N ILE A 234 32.99 -7.61 8.45
CA ILE A 234 32.48 -6.32 7.98
C ILE A 234 33.58 -5.27 7.92
N ASP A 235 34.48 -5.22 8.91
CA ASP A 235 35.61 -4.28 8.89
C ASP A 235 36.50 -4.47 7.66
N LYS A 236 36.85 -5.71 7.31
CA LYS A 236 37.64 -5.99 6.10
C LYS A 236 36.94 -5.52 4.83
N ILE A 237 35.62 -5.72 4.76
CA ILE A 237 34.82 -5.30 3.60
C ILE A 237 34.83 -3.78 3.50
N PHE A 238 34.57 -3.09 4.61
CA PHE A 238 34.46 -1.64 4.63
C PHE A 238 35.80 -0.95 4.47
N ASP A 239 36.89 -1.51 5.00
CA ASP A 239 38.24 -0.98 4.77
C ASP A 239 38.57 -0.97 3.28
N ASN A 240 38.28 -2.06 2.56
CA ASN A 240 38.49 -2.11 1.11
C ASN A 240 37.63 -1.07 0.37
N ILE A 241 36.33 -0.99 0.70
CA ILE A 241 35.42 -0.02 0.06
C ILE A 241 35.88 1.42 0.30
N ILE A 242 36.28 1.74 1.53
CA ILE A 242 36.76 3.07 1.90
C ILE A 242 38.04 3.40 1.14
N LEU A 243 38.99 2.46 1.07
CA LEU A 243 40.24 2.64 0.32
C LEU A 243 39.96 2.90 -1.16
N ASP A 244 39.10 2.11 -1.79
CA ASP A 244 38.70 2.29 -3.19
C ASP A 244 38.12 3.70 -3.42
N HIS A 245 37.23 4.18 -2.53
CA HIS A 245 36.66 5.53 -2.63
C HIS A 245 37.72 6.63 -2.43
N GLN A 246 38.69 6.44 -1.53
CA GLN A 246 39.77 7.40 -1.33
C GLN A 246 40.68 7.50 -2.55
N GLU A 247 41.04 6.37 -3.16
CA GLU A 247 41.87 6.31 -4.37
C GLU A 247 41.15 6.97 -5.55
N GLU A 248 39.87 6.68 -5.76
CA GLU A 248 39.07 7.29 -6.81
C GLU A 248 38.93 8.81 -6.63
N ARG A 249 38.65 9.29 -5.40
CA ARG A 249 38.60 10.73 -5.10
C ARG A 249 39.94 11.42 -5.36
N ALA A 250 41.05 10.79 -4.98
CA ALA A 250 42.40 11.33 -5.20
C ALA A 250 42.76 11.42 -6.68
N SER A 251 42.25 10.51 -7.51
CA SER A 251 42.50 10.50 -8.96
C SER A 251 41.81 11.64 -9.71
N GLY A 252 40.76 12.25 -9.14
CA GLY A 252 39.95 13.29 -9.79
C GLY A 252 39.15 12.80 -11.01
N LEU A 253 39.15 11.49 -11.30
CA LEU A 253 38.54 10.88 -12.48
C LEU A 253 37.09 10.41 -12.27
N SER A 254 36.47 10.78 -11.14
CA SER A 254 35.14 10.29 -10.80
C SER A 254 34.04 11.08 -11.50
N ASN A 255 33.47 10.49 -12.55
CA ASN A 255 32.21 10.93 -13.17
C ASN A 255 30.97 10.35 -12.45
N ARG A 256 31.14 9.75 -11.25
CA ARG A 256 30.03 9.14 -10.52
C ARG A 256 29.22 10.19 -9.79
N HIS A 257 27.93 9.92 -9.63
CA HIS A 257 27.08 10.71 -8.76
C HIS A 257 27.47 10.46 -7.30
N GLU A 258 27.58 11.52 -6.49
CA GLU A 258 27.97 11.44 -5.07
C GLU A 258 27.05 10.47 -4.31
N ASP A 259 27.61 9.41 -3.72
CA ASP A 259 26.89 8.47 -2.85
C ASP A 259 26.90 8.93 -1.38
N LEU A 260 26.43 8.10 -0.44
CA LEU A 260 26.45 8.46 0.99
C LEU A 260 27.87 8.40 1.60
N LEU A 261 28.73 7.50 1.13
CA LEU A 261 30.10 7.39 1.61
C LEU A 261 30.91 8.63 1.19
N ASP A 262 30.76 9.10 -0.04
CA ASP A 262 31.37 10.35 -0.51
C ASP A 262 31.00 11.54 0.39
N VAL A 263 29.72 11.66 0.78
CA VAL A 263 29.25 12.68 1.73
C VAL A 263 29.90 12.53 3.10
N LEU A 264 29.96 11.30 3.64
CA LEU A 264 30.58 11.03 4.94
C LEU A 264 32.08 11.35 4.95
N LEU A 265 32.79 11.01 3.88
CA LEU A 265 34.21 11.33 3.75
C LEU A 265 34.42 12.83 3.63
N ARG A 266 33.60 13.55 2.83
CA ARG A 266 33.63 15.02 2.76
C ARG A 266 33.43 15.66 4.13
N LEU A 267 32.38 15.27 4.87
CA LEU A 267 32.11 15.78 6.21
C LEU A 267 33.24 15.45 7.22
N LYS A 268 33.89 14.31 7.05
CA LYS A 268 35.06 13.91 7.83
C LYS A 268 36.29 14.77 7.53
N ASP A 269 36.51 15.08 6.25
CA ASP A 269 37.65 15.88 5.77
C ASP A 269 37.48 17.38 6.10
N ASP A 270 36.25 17.91 6.05
CA ASP A 270 35.93 19.33 6.31
C ASP A 270 36.26 19.78 7.74
N GLY A 271 36.25 18.87 8.72
CA GLY A 271 36.65 19.14 10.11
C GLY A 271 35.78 20.12 10.91
N GLY A 272 34.73 20.70 10.31
CA GLY A 272 33.88 21.74 10.92
C GLY A 272 32.83 21.25 11.92
N LEU A 273 32.87 19.97 12.33
CA LEU A 273 31.90 19.37 13.24
C LEU A 273 32.35 19.50 14.70
N GLU A 274 31.41 19.77 15.61
CA GLU A 274 31.67 19.80 17.06
C GLU A 274 32.19 18.43 17.56
N PHE A 275 31.60 17.36 17.03
CA PHE A 275 32.07 15.98 17.20
C PHE A 275 32.65 15.50 15.86
N PRO A 276 33.98 15.52 15.67
CA PRO A 276 34.61 15.07 14.42
C PRO A 276 34.32 13.61 14.11
N LEU A 277 34.17 13.28 12.82
CA LEU A 277 33.95 11.90 12.38
C LEU A 277 35.26 11.12 12.38
N ALA A 278 35.33 10.05 13.17
CA ALA A 278 36.34 9.00 13.09
C ALA A 278 35.92 7.90 12.10
N TRP A 279 36.86 7.01 11.77
CA TRP A 279 36.59 5.86 10.89
C TRP A 279 35.49 4.94 11.43
N ASP A 280 35.47 4.76 12.75
CA ASP A 280 34.42 4.01 13.42
C ASP A 280 33.02 4.63 13.20
N ASN A 281 32.92 5.96 13.17
CA ASN A 281 31.66 6.64 12.86
C ASN A 281 31.24 6.39 11.40
N VAL A 282 32.18 6.54 10.46
CA VAL A 282 31.92 6.32 9.03
C VAL A 282 31.43 4.90 8.79
N LYS A 283 32.17 3.90 9.29
CA LYS A 283 31.81 2.48 9.17
C LYS A 283 30.49 2.17 9.88
N GLY A 284 30.26 2.71 11.07
CA GLY A 284 29.01 2.51 11.81
C GLY A 284 27.78 3.06 11.09
N ILE A 285 27.90 4.24 10.46
CA ILE A 285 26.80 4.83 9.68
C ILE A 285 26.59 4.07 8.37
N MET A 286 27.67 3.68 7.66
CA MET A 286 27.58 2.83 6.47
C MET A 286 26.82 1.54 6.76
N LEU A 287 27.20 0.84 7.84
CA LEU A 287 26.52 -0.39 8.24
C LEU A 287 25.03 -0.14 8.53
N GLU A 288 24.72 0.94 9.25
CA GLU A 288 23.36 1.28 9.59
C GLU A 288 22.52 1.58 8.34
N MET A 289 23.03 2.33 7.37
CA MET A 289 22.32 2.62 6.12
C MET A 289 22.05 1.34 5.31
N LEU A 290 23.06 0.47 5.20
CA LEU A 290 22.92 -0.79 4.46
C LEU A 290 21.92 -1.74 5.10
N VAL A 291 22.07 -2.04 6.39
CA VAL A 291 21.20 -3.00 7.10
C VAL A 291 19.77 -2.47 7.20
N ALA A 292 19.59 -1.21 7.64
CA ALA A 292 18.26 -0.65 7.86
C ALA A 292 17.50 -0.44 6.53
N GLY A 293 18.19 0.03 5.48
CA GLY A 293 17.59 0.26 4.16
C GLY A 293 17.17 -1.03 3.46
N THR A 294 17.99 -2.09 3.59
CA THR A 294 17.75 -3.40 2.98
C THR A 294 16.60 -4.15 3.65
N ASP A 295 16.70 -4.35 4.96
CA ASP A 295 15.88 -5.32 5.67
C ASP A 295 14.44 -4.84 5.89
N THR A 296 14.27 -3.57 6.26
CA THR A 296 12.93 -3.05 6.58
C THR A 296 12.05 -2.93 5.34
N SER A 297 12.58 -2.41 4.23
CA SER A 297 11.84 -2.21 2.98
C SER A 297 11.46 -3.54 2.32
N SER A 298 12.37 -4.53 2.35
CA SER A 298 12.11 -5.87 1.81
C SER A 298 10.99 -6.59 2.57
N VAL A 299 10.98 -6.50 3.90
CA VAL A 299 9.92 -7.03 4.76
C VAL A 299 8.55 -6.46 4.41
N VAL A 300 8.45 -5.14 4.16
CA VAL A 300 7.16 -4.52 3.79
C VAL A 300 6.66 -5.08 2.45
N ILE A 301 7.51 -5.15 1.42
CA ILE A 301 7.09 -5.67 0.10
C ILE A 301 6.69 -7.15 0.21
N GLU A 302 7.47 -7.95 0.96
CA GLU A 302 7.18 -9.37 1.17
C GLU A 302 5.81 -9.58 1.86
N TRP A 303 5.53 -8.84 2.94
CA TRP A 303 4.24 -8.93 3.61
C TRP A 303 3.09 -8.38 2.76
N ALA A 304 3.31 -7.31 1.99
CA ALA A 304 2.31 -6.79 1.07
C ALA A 304 1.94 -7.85 0.02
N MET A 305 2.92 -8.45 -0.64
CA MET A 305 2.68 -9.53 -1.61
C MET A 305 1.98 -10.73 -0.95
N SER A 306 2.37 -11.09 0.28
CA SER A 306 1.75 -12.19 1.03
C SER A 306 0.28 -11.96 1.32
N GLU A 307 -0.06 -10.77 1.81
CA GLU A 307 -1.46 -10.40 2.11
C GLU A 307 -2.28 -10.25 0.84
N LEU A 308 -1.70 -9.76 -0.26
CA LEU A 308 -2.39 -9.70 -1.54
C LEU A 308 -2.69 -11.09 -2.10
N MET A 309 -1.75 -12.05 -1.96
CA MET A 309 -2.00 -13.45 -2.34
C MET A 309 -3.07 -14.13 -1.46
N LYS A 310 -3.12 -13.76 -0.18
CA LYS A 310 -4.16 -14.21 0.75
C LYS A 310 -5.53 -13.54 0.50
N ASN A 311 -5.54 -12.37 -0.12
CA ASN A 311 -6.74 -11.56 -0.37
C ASN A 311 -6.90 -11.20 -1.87
N PRO A 312 -7.34 -12.15 -2.73
CA PRO A 312 -7.41 -11.94 -4.18
C PRO A 312 -8.26 -10.74 -4.61
N ARG A 313 -9.32 -10.41 -3.85
CA ARG A 313 -10.14 -9.19 -4.06
C ARG A 313 -9.29 -7.93 -4.03
N VAL A 314 -8.41 -7.83 -3.03
CA VAL A 314 -7.53 -6.68 -2.83
C VAL A 314 -6.45 -6.64 -3.92
N MET A 315 -5.86 -7.80 -4.25
CA MET A 315 -4.92 -7.94 -5.37
C MET A 315 -5.51 -7.42 -6.69
N LYS A 316 -6.69 -7.91 -7.08
CA LYS A 316 -7.38 -7.49 -8.31
C LYS A 316 -7.62 -5.97 -8.33
N LYS A 317 -8.02 -5.39 -7.20
CA LYS A 317 -8.31 -3.96 -7.09
C LYS A 317 -7.06 -3.10 -7.26
N VAL A 318 -5.96 -3.42 -6.57
CA VAL A 318 -4.71 -2.65 -6.71
C VAL A 318 -4.08 -2.80 -8.10
N GLN A 319 -4.13 -4.00 -8.70
CA GLN A 319 -3.69 -4.20 -10.07
C GLN A 319 -4.53 -3.40 -11.07
N THR A 320 -5.84 -3.30 -10.84
CA THR A 320 -6.75 -2.51 -11.68
C THR A 320 -6.41 -1.02 -11.61
N GLU A 321 -6.21 -0.47 -10.41
CA GLU A 321 -5.75 0.91 -10.23
C GLU A 321 -4.45 1.18 -11.00
N LEU A 322 -3.43 0.35 -10.78
CA LEU A 322 -2.13 0.45 -11.43
C LEU A 322 -2.25 0.41 -12.96
N ARG A 323 -2.94 -0.59 -13.50
CA ARG A 323 -3.06 -0.80 -14.95
C ARG A 323 -3.90 0.28 -15.61
N HIS A 324 -4.90 0.83 -14.92
CA HIS A 324 -5.70 1.96 -15.39
C HIS A 324 -4.90 3.26 -15.39
N ALA A 325 -4.24 3.60 -14.28
CA ALA A 325 -3.48 4.84 -14.14
C ALA A 325 -2.28 4.90 -15.10
N LEU A 326 -1.56 3.78 -15.25
CA LEU A 326 -0.34 3.71 -16.06
C LEU A 326 -0.60 3.45 -17.54
N LYS A 327 -1.84 3.16 -17.97
CA LYS A 327 -2.27 3.11 -19.39
C LYS A 327 -1.34 2.33 -20.36
N LYS A 328 -0.85 1.15 -19.97
CA LYS A 328 0.10 0.33 -20.76
C LYS A 328 1.47 0.99 -21.00
N LYS A 329 1.90 1.91 -20.15
CA LYS A 329 3.24 2.49 -20.21
C LYS A 329 4.28 1.37 -20.13
N GLU A 330 5.24 1.41 -21.05
CA GLU A 330 6.32 0.42 -21.11
C GLU A 330 7.35 0.63 -20.00
N LYS A 331 7.68 1.89 -19.70
CA LYS A 331 8.63 2.27 -18.65
C LYS A 331 7.95 3.08 -17.55
N ILE A 332 7.91 2.52 -16.34
CA ILE A 332 7.38 3.16 -15.13
C ILE A 332 8.50 3.93 -14.44
N HIS A 333 8.19 5.17 -14.07
CA HIS A 333 9.04 6.05 -13.27
C HIS A 333 8.40 6.33 -11.91
N GLU A 334 9.20 6.77 -10.93
CA GLU A 334 8.69 7.11 -9.59
C GLU A 334 7.62 8.20 -9.61
N SER A 335 7.69 9.14 -10.56
CA SER A 335 6.68 10.19 -10.71
C SER A 335 5.32 9.65 -11.11
N ASP A 336 5.25 8.47 -11.76
CA ASP A 336 4.00 7.91 -12.27
C ASP A 336 3.14 7.28 -11.17
N ILE A 337 3.76 6.93 -10.04
CA ILE A 337 3.11 6.20 -8.95
C ILE A 337 2.69 7.11 -7.79
N GLN A 338 2.94 8.42 -7.89
CA GLN A 338 2.65 9.38 -6.82
C GLN A 338 1.15 9.55 -6.54
N GLU A 339 0.28 9.28 -7.50
CA GLU A 339 -1.18 9.46 -7.37
C GLU A 339 -1.94 8.13 -7.22
N LEU A 340 -1.25 7.05 -6.82
CA LEU A 340 -1.85 5.73 -6.61
C LEU A 340 -2.33 5.56 -5.18
N ASP A 341 -3.53 6.06 -4.90
CA ASP A 341 -4.07 6.10 -3.55
C ASP A 341 -4.32 4.71 -2.96
N TYR A 342 -4.87 3.77 -3.72
CA TYR A 342 -5.18 2.44 -3.22
C TYR A 342 -3.91 1.61 -2.97
N LEU A 343 -2.87 1.75 -3.82
CA LEU A 343 -1.54 1.20 -3.53
C LEU A 343 -0.99 1.70 -2.19
N LYS A 344 -1.07 3.01 -1.92
CA LYS A 344 -0.64 3.59 -0.64
C LYS A 344 -1.48 3.07 0.54
N GLN A 345 -2.78 2.85 0.34
CA GLN A 345 -3.65 2.23 1.35
C GLN A 345 -3.24 0.77 1.64
N VAL A 346 -2.88 0.00 0.62
CA VAL A 346 -2.33 -1.36 0.76
C VAL A 346 -1.04 -1.34 1.58
N ILE A 347 -0.14 -0.40 1.32
CA ILE A 347 1.12 -0.26 2.08
C ILE A 347 0.84 0.15 3.54
N LYS A 348 -0.09 1.08 3.78
CA LYS A 348 -0.52 1.45 5.15
C LYS A 348 -1.09 0.26 5.91
N GLU A 349 -1.96 -0.52 5.28
CA GLU A 349 -2.57 -1.70 5.89
C GLU A 349 -1.55 -2.81 6.13
N THR A 350 -0.59 -2.98 5.23
CA THR A 350 0.56 -3.87 5.44
C THR A 350 1.36 -3.43 6.65
N CYS A 351 1.69 -2.14 6.77
CA CYS A 351 2.41 -1.60 7.92
C CYS A 351 1.62 -1.69 9.24
N ARG A 352 0.29 -1.63 9.20
CA ARG A 352 -0.57 -1.80 10.38
C ARG A 352 -0.54 -3.24 10.88
N LEU A 353 -0.77 -4.19 9.97
CA LEU A 353 -0.89 -5.61 10.31
C LEU A 353 0.48 -6.28 10.48
N HIS A 354 1.48 -5.89 9.69
CA HIS A 354 2.83 -6.43 9.69
C HIS A 354 3.87 -5.32 9.85
N PRO A 355 3.88 -4.59 11.00
CA PRO A 355 4.85 -3.53 11.22
C PRO A 355 6.28 -4.11 11.15
N PRO A 356 7.18 -3.57 10.30
CA PRO A 356 8.51 -4.14 10.11
C PRO A 356 9.28 -4.29 11.41
N VAL A 357 9.11 -3.35 12.35
CA VAL A 357 9.68 -3.41 13.71
C VAL A 357 8.53 -3.44 14.73
N PRO A 358 8.00 -4.63 15.09
CA PRO A 358 6.72 -4.77 15.82
C PRO A 358 6.78 -4.30 17.28
N LEU A 359 7.98 -4.13 17.83
CA LEU A 359 8.24 -3.62 19.18
C LEU A 359 8.93 -2.25 19.18
N LEU A 360 9.09 -1.65 18.00
CA LEU A 360 10.02 -0.56 17.70
C LEU A 360 11.44 -0.84 18.24
N LEU A 361 12.37 0.08 17.97
CA LEU A 361 13.62 0.06 18.71
C LEU A 361 13.35 0.52 20.16
N PRO A 362 13.86 -0.19 21.18
CA PRO A 362 13.54 0.08 22.58
C PRO A 362 14.08 1.44 23.01
N ARG A 363 13.33 2.14 23.85
CA ARG A 363 13.73 3.39 24.49
C ARG A 363 14.20 3.14 25.91
N GLU A 364 14.84 4.12 26.51
CA GLU A 364 15.22 4.09 27.92
C GLU A 364 14.86 5.41 28.58
N CYS A 365 14.20 5.31 29.73
CA CYS A 365 13.81 6.46 30.54
C CYS A 365 15.06 7.12 31.17
N ARG A 366 15.29 8.40 30.89
CA ARG A 366 16.46 9.15 31.36
C ARG A 366 16.27 9.74 32.74
N GLU A 367 15.02 10.01 33.10
CA GLU A 367 14.60 10.79 34.27
C GLU A 367 13.27 10.21 34.76
N THR A 368 13.16 9.96 36.06
CA THR A 368 11.92 9.43 36.65
C THR A 368 10.77 10.38 36.37
N CYS A 369 9.68 9.87 35.81
CA CYS A 369 8.50 10.66 35.44
C CYS A 369 7.22 9.83 35.54
N GLU A 370 6.08 10.50 35.60
CA GLU A 370 4.77 9.87 35.59
C GLU A 370 4.28 9.69 34.15
N ILE A 371 3.71 8.51 33.84
CA ILE A 371 3.00 8.22 32.60
C ILE A 371 1.67 7.57 32.94
N GLY A 372 0.56 8.20 32.56
CA GLY A 372 -0.78 7.66 32.82
C GLY A 372 -1.07 7.38 34.31
N GLY A 373 -0.52 8.20 35.22
CA GLY A 373 -0.64 8.02 36.67
C GLY A 373 0.34 7.01 37.28
N TYR A 374 1.26 6.44 36.48
CA TYR A 374 2.27 5.49 36.95
C TYR A 374 3.68 6.08 36.95
N ASP A 375 4.44 5.79 38.01
CA ASP A 375 5.84 6.16 38.15
C ASP A 375 6.73 5.28 37.26
N ILE A 376 7.39 5.91 36.28
CA ILE A 376 8.38 5.26 35.42
C ILE A 376 9.77 5.68 35.86
N LEU A 377 10.50 4.75 36.48
CA LEU A 377 11.84 5.03 37.02
C LEU A 377 12.89 5.22 35.93
N ARG A 378 13.87 6.07 36.20
CA ARG A 378 15.10 6.21 35.40
C ARG A 378 15.75 4.85 35.13
N GLY A 379 16.24 4.66 33.91
CA GLY A 379 16.87 3.43 33.43
C GLY A 379 15.89 2.34 33.00
N THR A 380 14.57 2.56 33.14
CA THR A 380 13.56 1.60 32.67
C THR A 380 13.57 1.52 31.15
N LYS A 381 13.69 0.28 30.62
CA LYS A 381 13.53 -0.01 29.18
C LYS A 381 12.07 0.17 28.79
N VAL A 382 11.81 0.89 27.72
CA VAL A 382 10.45 1.12 27.21
C VAL A 382 10.31 0.44 25.86
N ILE A 383 9.33 -0.47 25.78
CA ILE A 383 8.99 -1.23 24.57
C ILE A 383 7.63 -0.74 24.08
N ILE A 384 7.55 -0.28 22.83
CA ILE A 384 6.29 0.15 22.22
C ILE A 384 5.82 -0.98 21.30
N ASN A 385 4.78 -1.71 21.70
CA ASN A 385 4.24 -2.82 20.94
C ASN A 385 3.30 -2.32 19.85
N THR A 386 3.86 -1.91 18.71
CA THR A 386 3.10 -1.42 17.55
C THR A 386 2.28 -2.53 16.91
N TRP A 387 2.71 -3.79 17.01
CA TRP A 387 1.91 -4.92 16.56
C TRP A 387 0.58 -5.04 17.33
N LYS A 388 0.60 -4.83 18.66
CA LYS A 388 -0.63 -4.81 19.47
C LYS A 388 -1.47 -3.56 19.23
N ILE A 389 -0.84 -2.39 19.10
CA ILE A 389 -1.55 -1.13 18.78
C ILE A 389 -2.27 -1.23 17.43
N GLY A 390 -1.61 -1.79 16.41
CA GLY A 390 -2.20 -2.05 15.11
C GLY A 390 -3.36 -3.04 15.14
N ARG A 391 -3.49 -3.84 16.21
CA ARG A 391 -4.55 -4.85 16.42
C ARG A 391 -5.45 -4.55 17.62
N ASP A 392 -5.59 -3.27 17.95
CA ASP A 392 -6.47 -2.86 19.03
C ASP A 392 -7.91 -2.66 18.50
N PRO A 393 -8.90 -3.46 18.93
CA PRO A 393 -10.29 -3.34 18.47
C PRO A 393 -10.94 -2.00 18.86
N ASP A 394 -10.38 -1.28 19.83
CA ASP A 394 -10.88 0.06 20.20
C ASP A 394 -10.56 1.11 19.13
N TYR A 395 -9.58 0.86 18.26
CA TYR A 395 -9.13 1.78 17.21
C TYR A 395 -9.34 1.22 15.79
N TRP A 396 -9.41 -0.10 15.63
CA TRP A 396 -9.45 -0.77 14.33
C TRP A 396 -10.63 -1.73 14.24
N ILE A 397 -11.57 -1.44 13.34
CA ILE A 397 -12.67 -2.36 13.00
C ILE A 397 -12.08 -3.60 12.34
N ASP A 398 -12.45 -4.78 12.85
CA ASP A 398 -11.93 -6.08 12.38
C ASP A 398 -10.39 -6.08 12.28
N PRO A 399 -9.69 -5.98 13.43
CA PRO A 399 -8.26 -5.65 13.48
C PRO A 399 -7.36 -6.73 12.88
N GLU A 400 -7.81 -7.97 12.80
CA GLU A 400 -7.01 -9.07 12.23
C GLU A 400 -7.17 -9.19 10.70
N SER A 401 -8.18 -8.54 10.12
CA SER A 401 -8.43 -8.59 8.68
C SER A 401 -7.63 -7.54 7.91
N PHE A 402 -7.14 -7.93 6.74
CA PHE A 402 -6.43 -7.05 5.80
C PHE A 402 -7.43 -6.26 4.96
N ILE A 403 -7.72 -5.03 5.37
CA ILE A 403 -8.75 -4.17 4.75
C ILE A 403 -8.14 -2.79 4.42
N PRO A 404 -7.48 -2.63 3.25
CA PRO A 404 -6.93 -1.33 2.84
C PRO A 404 -7.97 -0.21 2.80
N GLU A 405 -9.23 -0.55 2.48
CA GLU A 405 -10.33 0.42 2.42
C GLU A 405 -10.55 1.22 3.71
N ARG A 406 -10.07 0.76 4.87
CA ARG A 406 -10.15 1.52 6.13
C ARG A 406 -9.40 2.86 6.07
N PHE A 407 -8.48 3.00 5.12
CA PHE A 407 -7.73 4.23 4.89
C PHE A 407 -8.34 5.13 3.80
N CYS A 408 -9.42 4.71 3.14
CA CYS A 408 -10.11 5.53 2.15
C CYS A 408 -10.76 6.76 2.82
N GLY A 409 -10.39 7.96 2.38
CA GLY A 409 -10.84 9.22 2.99
C GLY A 409 -10.30 9.47 4.41
N SER A 410 -9.43 8.61 4.94
CA SER A 410 -8.86 8.73 6.28
C SER A 410 -7.66 9.69 6.29
N SER A 411 -7.58 10.53 7.32
CA SER A 411 -6.42 11.41 7.55
C SER A 411 -5.23 10.69 8.20
N ILE A 412 -5.40 9.44 8.65
CA ILE A 412 -4.35 8.67 9.31
C ILE A 412 -3.17 8.49 8.36
N ASN A 413 -1.99 8.88 8.82
CA ASN A 413 -0.75 8.78 8.08
C ASN A 413 0.35 8.10 8.90
N VAL A 414 1.48 7.83 8.22
CA VAL A 414 2.64 7.14 8.80
C VAL A 414 3.72 8.11 9.31
N MET A 415 3.41 9.41 9.35
CA MET A 415 4.35 10.49 9.72
C MET A 415 4.50 10.64 11.23
N GLY A 416 4.04 9.65 12.01
CA GLY A 416 4.08 9.58 13.47
C GLY A 416 3.37 10.71 14.21
N THR A 417 2.34 11.27 13.57
CA THR A 417 1.36 12.15 14.21
C THR A 417 0.15 11.37 14.72
N ASP A 418 -0.19 10.28 14.04
CA ASP A 418 -1.28 9.36 14.38
C ASP A 418 -0.68 8.15 15.10
N PHE A 419 -1.07 7.95 16.36
CA PHE A 419 -0.42 6.97 17.24
C PHE A 419 -1.01 5.57 17.14
N GLU A 420 -2.10 5.45 16.40
CA GLU A 420 -2.75 4.22 15.98
C GLU A 420 -1.92 3.50 14.90
N LEU A 421 -1.11 4.23 14.12
CA LEU A 421 -0.28 3.69 13.03
C LEU A 421 1.16 4.22 13.09
N LEU A 422 2.08 3.41 13.64
CA LEU A 422 3.45 3.83 13.97
C LEU A 422 4.57 3.01 13.30
N PRO A 423 4.54 2.71 11.99
CA PRO A 423 5.57 1.87 11.36
C PRO A 423 6.97 2.51 11.40
N PHE A 424 7.06 3.83 11.45
CA PHE A 424 8.31 4.58 11.57
C PHE A 424 8.58 5.14 12.98
N GLY A 425 7.75 4.75 13.96
CA GLY A 425 7.75 5.33 15.31
C GLY A 425 7.34 6.81 15.32
N ALA A 426 7.67 7.52 16.41
CA ALA A 426 7.38 8.94 16.59
C ALA A 426 8.46 9.67 17.42
N GLY A 427 8.37 11.01 17.43
CA GLY A 427 9.21 11.90 18.22
C GLY A 427 10.65 12.01 17.73
N ARG A 428 11.55 12.42 18.63
CA ARG A 428 13.00 12.58 18.35
C ARG A 428 13.66 11.35 17.72
N ARG A 429 13.18 10.16 18.07
CA ARG A 429 13.71 8.86 17.62
C ARG A 429 12.91 8.22 16.49
N MET A 430 12.04 8.98 15.82
CA MET A 430 11.38 8.57 14.58
C MET A 430 12.41 8.17 13.52
N CYS A 431 12.07 7.22 12.64
CA CYS A 431 12.93 6.82 11.53
C CYS A 431 13.36 8.05 10.67
N PRO A 432 14.66 8.30 10.45
CA PRO A 432 15.09 9.36 9.55
C PRO A 432 14.93 8.98 8.07
N GLY A 433 14.91 7.67 7.76
CA GLY A 433 14.81 7.14 6.41
C GLY A 433 13.39 6.90 5.92
N MET A 434 12.37 7.51 6.52
CA MET A 434 10.97 7.30 6.14
C MET A 434 10.72 7.59 4.64
N THR A 435 11.22 8.72 4.13
CA THR A 435 11.06 9.09 2.72
C THR A 435 11.73 8.09 1.78
N LEU A 436 12.95 7.64 2.12
CA LEU A 436 13.67 6.63 1.35
C LEU A 436 12.96 5.27 1.41
N GLY A 437 12.51 4.85 2.59
CA GLY A 437 11.80 3.60 2.80
C GLY A 437 10.49 3.53 2.04
N LEU A 438 9.68 4.60 2.04
CA LEU A 438 8.45 4.67 1.25
C LEU A 438 8.76 4.58 -0.25
N ALA A 439 9.74 5.33 -0.76
CA ALA A 439 10.14 5.24 -2.16
C ALA A 439 10.65 3.83 -2.55
N ASN A 440 11.43 3.19 -1.67
CA ASN A 440 11.90 1.83 -1.84
C ASN A 440 10.77 0.80 -1.82
N VAL A 441 9.63 1.06 -1.19
CA VAL A 441 8.50 0.13 -1.15
C VAL A 441 7.53 0.37 -2.31
N GLU A 442 7.15 1.62 -2.55
CA GLU A 442 6.09 1.99 -3.48
C GLU A 442 6.41 1.58 -4.93
N LEU A 443 7.61 1.92 -5.43
CA LEU A 443 7.99 1.63 -6.81
C LEU A 443 8.09 0.14 -7.12
N PRO A 444 8.86 -0.68 -6.37
CA PRO A 444 8.99 -2.09 -6.71
C PRO A 444 7.68 -2.85 -6.53
N LEU A 445 6.88 -2.51 -5.51
CA LEU A 445 5.56 -3.13 -5.33
C LEU A 445 4.63 -2.78 -6.50
N ALA A 446 4.58 -1.51 -6.92
CA ALA A 446 3.81 -1.10 -8.11
C ALA A 446 4.24 -1.88 -9.35
N MET A 447 5.55 -2.04 -9.59
CA MET A 447 6.06 -2.75 -10.76
C MET A 447 5.75 -4.25 -10.71
N LEU A 448 5.89 -4.91 -9.56
CA LEU A 448 5.53 -6.33 -9.40
C LEU A 448 4.05 -6.58 -9.68
N LEU A 449 3.17 -5.68 -9.23
CA LEU A 449 1.72 -5.80 -9.39
C LEU A 449 1.24 -5.42 -10.79
N TYR A 450 1.89 -4.43 -11.42
CA TYR A 450 1.54 -3.98 -12.76
C TYR A 450 1.89 -5.01 -13.82
N HIS A 451 3.12 -5.54 -13.81
CA HIS A 451 3.64 -6.41 -14.88
C HIS A 451 3.18 -7.86 -14.81
N PHE A 452 2.87 -8.37 -13.62
CA PHE A 452 2.58 -9.79 -13.43
C PHE A 452 1.20 -10.02 -12.80
N ASP A 453 0.51 -11.05 -13.26
CA ASP A 453 -0.44 -11.78 -12.43
C ASP A 453 0.33 -12.85 -11.62
N TRP A 454 -0.13 -13.15 -10.43
CA TRP A 454 0.57 -14.00 -9.48
C TRP A 454 -0.29 -15.19 -9.05
N GLU A 455 0.33 -16.36 -8.98
CA GLU A 455 -0.31 -17.60 -8.54
C GLU A 455 0.51 -18.28 -7.45
N LEU A 456 -0.18 -18.98 -6.54
CA LEU A 456 0.44 -19.81 -5.51
C LEU A 456 0.84 -21.17 -6.12
N PRO A 457 2.08 -21.65 -5.91
CA PRO A 457 2.52 -22.92 -6.49
C PRO A 457 1.94 -24.12 -5.72
N ASN A 458 2.04 -25.30 -6.34
CA ASN A 458 1.86 -26.61 -5.68
C ASN A 458 0.49 -26.82 -4.98
N GLY A 459 -0.57 -26.18 -5.48
CA GLY A 459 -1.92 -26.34 -4.92
C GLY A 459 -2.13 -25.61 -3.58
N VAL A 460 -1.22 -24.72 -3.19
CA VAL A 460 -1.44 -23.82 -2.05
C VAL A 460 -2.56 -22.85 -2.41
N THR A 461 -3.54 -22.75 -1.52
CA THR A 461 -4.68 -21.82 -1.60
C THR A 461 -4.45 -20.61 -0.69
N PRO A 462 -5.16 -19.48 -0.91
CA PRO A 462 -5.12 -18.33 -0.01
C PRO A 462 -5.32 -18.70 1.48
N GLU A 463 -6.20 -19.66 1.76
CA GLU A 463 -6.52 -20.12 3.12
C GLU A 463 -5.40 -20.95 3.75
N THR A 464 -4.64 -21.67 2.92
CA THR A 464 -3.53 -22.54 3.36
C THR A 464 -2.16 -21.87 3.28
N LEU A 465 -2.08 -20.63 2.78
CA LEU A 465 -0.82 -19.89 2.69
C LEU A 465 -0.23 -19.70 4.09
N ASP A 466 0.99 -20.17 4.29
CA ASP A 466 1.70 -19.99 5.56
C ASP A 466 1.95 -18.50 5.80
N MET A 467 1.44 -17.98 6.91
CA MET A 467 1.63 -16.60 7.36
C MET A 467 2.42 -16.56 8.69
N SER A 468 3.12 -17.64 9.02
CA SER A 468 3.90 -17.70 10.25
C SER A 468 5.07 -16.71 10.25
N GLU A 469 5.30 -16.12 11.41
CA GLU A 469 6.26 -15.05 11.63
C GLU A 469 7.55 -15.59 12.27
N VAL A 470 8.66 -14.88 12.05
CA VAL A 470 9.89 -15.01 12.85
C VAL A 470 10.37 -13.62 13.26
N LEU A 471 10.79 -13.48 14.52
CA LEU A 471 11.20 -12.19 15.09
C LEU A 471 12.73 -12.11 15.21
N GLY A 472 13.30 -11.11 14.53
CA GLY A 472 14.63 -10.55 14.83
C GLY A 472 14.48 -9.12 15.34
N ALA A 473 15.32 -8.20 14.84
CA ALA A 473 14.99 -6.77 14.92
C ALA A 473 13.75 -6.44 14.07
N THR A 474 13.52 -7.17 12.98
CA THR A 474 12.35 -7.06 12.11
C THR A 474 11.43 -8.29 12.19
N LEU A 475 10.18 -8.12 11.78
CA LEU A 475 9.17 -9.18 11.69
C LEU A 475 9.17 -9.78 10.28
N LYS A 476 9.91 -10.88 10.06
CA LYS A 476 9.97 -11.56 8.76
C LYS A 476 8.93 -12.67 8.70
N ARG A 477 8.60 -13.11 7.48
CA ARG A 477 7.99 -14.43 7.29
C ARG A 477 8.96 -15.51 7.76
N LYS A 478 8.43 -16.56 8.38
CA LYS A 478 9.24 -17.72 8.78
C LYS A 478 9.72 -18.51 7.57
N ASN A 479 8.88 -18.61 6.54
CA ASN A 479 9.16 -19.31 5.29
C ASN A 479 9.02 -18.36 4.10
N ASN A 480 10.00 -18.41 3.19
CA ASN A 480 10.05 -17.58 2.00
C ASN A 480 8.80 -17.76 1.12
N LEU A 481 8.30 -16.64 0.60
CA LEU A 481 7.16 -16.58 -0.30
C LEU A 481 7.57 -17.02 -1.70
N HIS A 482 7.04 -18.16 -2.12
CA HIS A 482 7.23 -18.67 -3.47
C HIS A 482 5.99 -18.42 -4.32
N LEU A 483 6.14 -17.79 -5.49
CA LEU A 483 5.03 -17.47 -6.39
C LEU A 483 5.35 -17.83 -7.84
N VAL A 484 4.31 -18.09 -8.63
CA VAL A 484 4.40 -18.27 -10.09
C VAL A 484 3.97 -16.98 -10.77
N PRO A 485 4.86 -16.30 -11.54
CA PRO A 485 4.52 -15.10 -12.27
C PRO A 485 3.91 -15.44 -13.64
N SER A 486 2.92 -14.66 -14.04
CA SER A 486 2.33 -14.67 -15.38
C SER A 486 2.41 -13.26 -15.97
N ASP A 487 3.14 -13.08 -17.08
CA ASP A 487 3.23 -11.78 -17.75
C ASP A 487 1.86 -11.34 -18.28
N TYR A 488 1.38 -10.21 -17.73
CA TYR A 488 0.08 -9.63 -18.08
C TYR A 488 0.04 -9.07 -19.51
N HIS A 489 1.12 -8.44 -19.96
CA HIS A 489 1.19 -7.81 -21.28
C HIS A 489 1.25 -8.87 -22.40
N THR A 490 1.97 -9.97 -22.16
CA THR A 490 2.01 -11.10 -23.09
C THR A 490 0.65 -11.80 -23.17
N LYS A 491 -0.07 -11.99 -22.05
CA LYS A 491 -1.44 -12.53 -22.04
C LYS A 491 -2.40 -11.65 -22.86
N GLN A 492 -2.32 -10.32 -22.74
CA GLN A 492 -3.18 -9.43 -23.51
C GLN A 492 -2.89 -9.51 -25.02
N THR A 493 -1.62 -9.58 -25.40
CA THR A 493 -1.20 -9.70 -26.81
C THR A 493 -1.63 -11.04 -27.40
N LEU A 494 -1.51 -12.14 -26.66
CA LEU A 494 -1.98 -13.47 -27.06
C LEU A 494 -3.51 -13.55 -27.08
N GLY A 495 -4.21 -12.94 -26.12
CA GLY A 495 -5.67 -12.87 -26.11
C GLY A 495 -6.21 -12.08 -27.31
N LEU A 496 -5.56 -10.97 -27.66
CA LEU A 496 -5.85 -10.22 -28.89
C LEU A 496 -5.51 -11.04 -30.14
N ALA A 497 -4.37 -11.73 -30.16
CA ALA A 497 -3.97 -12.59 -31.28
C ALA A 497 -4.96 -13.76 -31.48
N LEU A 498 -5.41 -14.43 -30.41
CA LEU A 498 -6.39 -15.51 -30.44
C LEU A 498 -7.79 -15.01 -30.85
N SER A 499 -8.20 -13.82 -30.40
CA SER A 499 -9.43 -13.17 -30.88
C SER A 499 -9.35 -12.80 -32.37
N SER A 500 -8.15 -12.48 -32.87
CA SER A 500 -7.89 -12.17 -34.28
C SER A 500 -7.73 -13.42 -35.16
N THR A 501 -7.27 -14.56 -34.62
CA THR A 501 -7.22 -15.84 -35.33
C THR A 501 -8.56 -16.59 -35.30
N GLY A 502 -9.43 -16.29 -34.33
CA GLY A 502 -10.86 -16.64 -34.39
C GLY A 502 -11.58 -16.09 -35.63
N TYR A 503 -11.05 -15.03 -36.25
CA TYR A 503 -11.52 -14.52 -37.55
C TYR A 503 -11.06 -15.37 -38.75
N VAL A 504 -9.99 -16.17 -38.61
CA VAL A 504 -9.46 -17.03 -39.68
C VAL A 504 -10.18 -18.40 -39.74
N SER A 505 -10.87 -18.79 -38.66
CA SER A 505 -11.71 -20.01 -38.61
C SER A 505 -12.93 -19.96 -39.55
N ARG A 506 -13.44 -18.78 -39.90
CA ARG A 506 -14.56 -18.63 -40.86
C ARG A 506 -14.19 -18.97 -42.30
N SER A 507 -12.90 -18.95 -42.66
CA SER A 507 -12.45 -19.26 -44.01
C SER A 507 -12.25 -20.77 -44.26
N VAL A 508 -12.14 -21.58 -43.20
CA VAL A 508 -11.99 -23.04 -43.29
C VAL A 508 -13.36 -23.74 -43.24
N SER A 509 -14.35 -23.16 -42.55
CA SER A 509 -15.73 -23.68 -42.54
C SER A 509 -16.46 -23.52 -43.88
N CYS A 510 -15.97 -22.67 -44.78
CA CYS A 510 -16.55 -22.50 -46.12
C CYS A 510 -16.06 -23.55 -47.13
N LEU A 511 -14.95 -24.25 -46.84
CA LEU A 511 -14.38 -25.28 -47.73
C LEU A 511 -14.83 -26.71 -47.38
N MET A 512 -15.44 -26.92 -46.21
CA MET A 512 -15.95 -28.24 -45.79
C MET A 512 -17.44 -28.48 -46.10
N ASN A 513 -18.17 -27.49 -46.61
CA ASN A 513 -19.61 -27.61 -46.92
C ASN A 513 -19.92 -28.11 -48.34
N GLN A 514 -18.95 -28.70 -49.06
CA GLN A 514 -19.15 -29.21 -50.42
C GLN A 514 -19.08 -30.74 -50.56
N VAL A 515 -19.04 -31.50 -49.45
CA VAL A 515 -19.11 -32.96 -49.47
C VAL A 515 -20.01 -33.45 -48.33
N ASN A 516 -21.33 -33.50 -48.58
CA ASN A 516 -22.19 -34.63 -48.23
C ASN A 516 -23.66 -34.30 -48.50
N ASP A 517 -24.01 -34.36 -49.78
CA ASP A 517 -25.28 -34.95 -50.19
C ASP A 517 -25.06 -36.46 -50.30
N ILE A 518 -25.66 -37.26 -49.39
CA ILE A 518 -26.15 -38.64 -49.57
C ILE A 518 -26.70 -39.10 -48.21
N GLY A 519 -28.01 -39.34 -48.13
CA GLY A 519 -28.64 -39.99 -46.98
C GLY A 519 -30.06 -39.52 -46.68
N LYS A 520 -30.99 -39.71 -47.63
CA LYS A 520 -32.43 -39.50 -47.41
C LYS A 520 -33.11 -40.71 -46.75
N SER A 521 -34.05 -40.39 -45.86
CA SER A 521 -35.29 -41.11 -45.48
C SER A 521 -35.22 -42.20 -44.39
N LEU A 522 -35.95 -42.01 -43.29
CA LEU A 522 -37.29 -42.57 -43.06
C LEU A 522 -37.98 -41.98 -41.80
N TYR A 523 -39.28 -41.75 -41.96
CA TYR A 523 -40.35 -41.23 -41.10
C TYR A 523 -40.28 -41.29 -39.54
N GLY A 524 -40.63 -40.15 -38.93
CA GLY A 524 -41.91 -39.97 -38.21
C GLY A 524 -41.96 -40.17 -36.68
N GLY A 525 -42.21 -39.08 -35.93
CA GLY A 525 -42.88 -39.14 -34.63
C GLY A 525 -42.23 -38.35 -33.49
N PHE A 526 -42.88 -37.25 -33.10
CA PHE A 526 -42.97 -36.68 -31.75
C PHE A 526 -41.72 -36.73 -30.84
N SER A 527 -40.96 -35.63 -30.83
CA SER A 527 -40.15 -35.22 -29.69
C SER A 527 -40.98 -34.27 -28.81
N ARG A 528 -41.55 -34.79 -27.72
CA ARG A 528 -41.83 -34.05 -26.48
C ARG A 528 -41.74 -35.02 -25.30
N LEU A 529 -40.51 -35.48 -25.09
CA LEU A 529 -40.01 -36.01 -23.81
C LEU A 529 -38.52 -35.62 -23.70
N PHE A 530 -38.25 -34.34 -23.94
CA PHE A 530 -37.13 -33.62 -23.34
C PHE A 530 -37.69 -32.49 -22.44
N GLU A 531 -38.86 -32.76 -21.85
CA GLU A 531 -39.64 -31.91 -20.97
C GLU A 531 -39.45 -32.38 -19.51
N MET A 532 -38.17 -32.55 -19.11
CA MET A 532 -37.77 -32.84 -17.74
C MET A 532 -36.54 -32.03 -17.28
N ALA A 533 -35.99 -31.10 -18.08
CA ALA A 533 -34.75 -30.38 -17.71
C ALA A 533 -34.83 -28.84 -17.75
N SER A 534 -35.87 -28.25 -18.33
CA SER A 534 -35.95 -26.79 -18.51
C SER A 534 -36.62 -26.02 -17.36
N LEU A 535 -37.11 -26.72 -16.31
CA LEU A 535 -37.67 -26.09 -15.11
C LEU A 535 -36.74 -26.10 -13.89
N TRP A 536 -35.50 -26.56 -14.05
CA TRP A 536 -34.44 -26.45 -13.02
C TRP A 536 -33.34 -25.46 -13.41
N GLN A 537 -33.32 -24.95 -14.66
CA GLN A 537 -32.21 -24.16 -15.20
C GLN A 537 -32.45 -22.65 -15.28
N ILE A 538 -33.63 -22.15 -14.92
CA ILE A 538 -33.94 -20.70 -14.92
C ILE A 538 -33.80 -20.09 -13.51
N ARG A 539 -33.80 -20.92 -12.47
CA ARG A 539 -33.54 -20.47 -11.08
C ARG A 539 -32.03 -20.35 -10.77
N SER A 540 -31.15 -20.67 -11.73
CA SER A 540 -29.70 -20.54 -11.58
C SER A 540 -29.06 -19.49 -12.51
N TYR A 541 -29.85 -18.61 -13.15
CA TYR A 541 -29.32 -17.60 -14.08
C TYR A 541 -29.35 -16.15 -13.55
N CYS A 542 -29.77 -15.94 -12.30
CA CYS A 542 -29.70 -14.64 -11.62
C CYS A 542 -28.73 -14.61 -10.42
N ASP A 543 -27.85 -15.59 -10.31
CA ASP A 543 -26.75 -15.60 -9.33
C ASP A 543 -25.42 -15.99 -10.01
N SER A 544 -25.09 -15.38 -11.15
CA SER A 544 -23.71 -15.37 -11.63
C SER A 544 -22.97 -14.18 -11.03
N GLU A 545 -21.93 -14.48 -10.25
CA GLU A 545 -20.96 -13.50 -9.74
C GLU A 545 -20.20 -12.74 -10.85
N GLU A 546 -20.47 -13.04 -12.12
CA GLU A 546 -19.74 -12.50 -13.27
C GLU A 546 -20.20 -11.10 -13.71
N TYR A 547 -21.38 -10.65 -13.27
CA TYR A 547 -21.87 -9.29 -13.59
C TYR A 547 -22.00 -8.36 -12.39
N LYS A 548 -21.84 -8.89 -11.16
CA LYS A 548 -21.75 -8.05 -9.94
C LYS A 548 -20.59 -7.06 -10.05
N ASP A 549 -19.46 -7.54 -10.59
CA ASP A 549 -18.25 -6.75 -10.79
C ASP A 549 -18.47 -5.50 -11.69
N VAL A 550 -19.24 -5.61 -12.77
CA VAL A 550 -19.47 -4.49 -13.70
C VAL A 550 -20.37 -3.42 -13.08
N TYR A 551 -21.39 -3.82 -12.33
CA TYR A 551 -22.34 -2.89 -11.70
C TYR A 551 -21.79 -2.21 -10.44
N ASP A 552 -20.80 -2.82 -9.77
CA ASP A 552 -20.05 -2.21 -8.67
C ASP A 552 -18.94 -1.26 -9.16
N LEU A 553 -18.46 -1.44 -10.40
CA LEU A 553 -17.45 -0.60 -11.05
C LEU A 553 -18.02 0.68 -11.68
N TYR A 554 -19.30 0.68 -12.10
CA TYR A 554 -19.97 1.80 -12.78
C TYR A 554 -21.40 1.99 -12.22
N PRO A 555 -21.59 2.79 -11.16
CA PRO A 555 -22.89 2.96 -10.51
C PRO A 555 -23.99 3.52 -11.43
N GLU A 556 -23.62 4.22 -12.49
CA GLU A 556 -24.47 4.89 -13.48
C GLU A 556 -25.02 3.98 -14.61
N LEU A 557 -24.55 2.73 -14.71
CA LEU A 557 -25.01 1.79 -15.75
C LEU A 557 -26.20 0.94 -15.29
N VAL A 558 -27.22 0.84 -16.15
CA VAL A 558 -28.43 0.02 -15.94
C VAL A 558 -28.74 -0.86 -17.14
N SER A 559 -29.30 -2.05 -16.93
CA SER A 559 -29.81 -2.90 -18.01
C SER A 559 -31.30 -2.66 -18.26
N LEU A 560 -31.70 -2.55 -19.53
CA LEU A 560 -33.09 -2.30 -19.92
C LEU A 560 -33.67 -3.46 -20.73
N LYS A 561 -34.86 -3.92 -20.35
CA LYS A 561 -35.63 -4.91 -21.08
C LYS A 561 -36.90 -4.28 -21.61
N ILE A 562 -37.06 -4.19 -22.92
CA ILE A 562 -38.17 -3.48 -23.56
C ILE A 562 -39.20 -4.48 -24.10
N HIS A 563 -40.44 -4.33 -23.66
CA HIS A 563 -41.59 -5.12 -24.09
C HIS A 563 -42.54 -4.25 -24.93
N HIS A 564 -42.77 -4.60 -26.20
CA HIS A 564 -43.63 -3.83 -27.12
C HIS A 564 -44.52 -4.71 -28.02
N GLY A 565 -45.61 -4.14 -28.55
CA GLY A 565 -46.40 -4.78 -29.61
C GLY A 565 -47.69 -5.51 -29.19
N GLY A 566 -48.27 -5.21 -28.02
CA GLY A 566 -49.52 -5.81 -27.55
C GLY A 566 -50.59 -4.81 -27.10
N ARG A 567 -51.88 -5.19 -27.17
CA ARG A 567 -52.98 -4.51 -26.45
C ARG A 567 -53.12 -5.13 -25.06
N PHE A 568 -53.25 -4.31 -24.02
CA PHE A 568 -53.70 -4.81 -22.72
C PHE A 568 -55.14 -5.31 -22.84
N THR A 569 -55.35 -6.62 -22.68
CA THR A 569 -56.69 -7.20 -22.65
C THR A 569 -57.19 -7.25 -21.21
N LYS A 570 -58.39 -6.71 -21.00
CA LYS A 570 -59.00 -6.54 -19.67
C LYS A 570 -59.78 -7.80 -19.29
N PHE A 571 -59.30 -8.53 -18.29
CA PHE A 571 -60.12 -9.44 -17.48
C PHE A 571 -60.20 -8.89 -16.05
N PRO A 572 -61.23 -9.26 -15.25
CA PRO A 572 -61.47 -8.64 -13.95
C PRO A 572 -60.24 -8.80 -13.03
N GLY A 573 -59.62 -7.68 -12.67
CA GLY A 573 -58.50 -7.63 -11.71
C GLY A 573 -57.11 -8.00 -12.26
N ARG A 574 -56.92 -8.29 -13.55
CA ARG A 574 -55.61 -8.63 -14.12
C ARG A 574 -55.42 -8.04 -15.52
N ARG A 575 -54.25 -7.46 -15.81
CA ARG A 575 -53.87 -6.91 -17.12
C ARG A 575 -52.69 -7.71 -17.69
N TYR A 576 -52.82 -8.18 -18.92
CA TYR A 576 -51.78 -8.94 -19.63
C TYR A 576 -51.24 -8.12 -20.82
N LEU A 577 -49.91 -8.04 -21.00
CA LEU A 577 -49.30 -7.53 -22.23
C LEU A 577 -48.81 -8.70 -23.08
N LYS A 578 -49.38 -8.88 -24.28
CA LYS A 578 -48.92 -9.86 -25.27
C LYS A 578 -48.02 -9.16 -26.27
N GLY A 579 -46.69 -9.15 -26.08
CA GLY A 579 -45.75 -8.40 -26.91
C GLY A 579 -44.41 -9.10 -27.14
N LYS A 580 -43.60 -8.55 -28.05
CA LYS A 580 -42.20 -8.93 -28.30
C LYS A 580 -41.30 -8.32 -27.22
N THR A 581 -40.29 -9.06 -26.82
CA THR A 581 -39.31 -8.66 -25.80
C THR A 581 -37.96 -8.45 -26.46
N HIS A 582 -37.34 -7.30 -26.22
CA HIS A 582 -36.00 -6.99 -26.69
C HIS A 582 -35.10 -6.65 -25.51
N TYR A 583 -33.91 -7.25 -25.49
CA TYR A 583 -32.90 -6.98 -24.48
C TYR A 583 -31.96 -5.88 -24.97
N VAL A 584 -31.72 -4.87 -24.15
CA VAL A 584 -30.76 -3.82 -24.43
C VAL A 584 -29.71 -3.85 -23.35
N GLU A 585 -28.48 -4.11 -23.76
CA GLU A 585 -27.35 -4.25 -22.85
C GLU A 585 -26.78 -2.87 -22.50
N LEU A 586 -26.79 -2.56 -21.20
CA LEU A 586 -26.08 -1.47 -20.52
C LEU A 586 -26.28 -0.05 -21.09
N VAL A 587 -27.09 0.72 -20.37
CA VAL A 587 -27.40 2.12 -20.66
C VAL A 587 -26.76 3.02 -19.59
N ASP A 588 -26.01 4.02 -20.04
CA ASP A 588 -25.46 5.09 -19.21
C ASP A 588 -26.56 6.09 -18.84
N THR A 589 -27.00 6.09 -17.59
CA THR A 589 -28.13 6.91 -17.11
C THR A 589 -27.90 8.42 -17.19
N ASP A 590 -26.65 8.88 -17.34
CA ASP A 590 -26.32 10.30 -17.51
C ASP A 590 -26.31 10.74 -18.98
N LYS A 591 -26.23 9.79 -19.92
CA LYS A 591 -26.30 10.04 -21.35
C LYS A 591 -27.61 9.60 -21.98
N PHE A 592 -28.36 8.75 -21.29
CA PHE A 592 -29.64 8.23 -21.75
C PHE A 592 -30.64 9.35 -21.99
N SER A 593 -31.23 9.40 -23.18
CA SER A 593 -32.31 10.33 -23.51
C SER A 593 -33.51 9.58 -24.10
N VAL A 594 -34.69 10.20 -24.08
CA VAL A 594 -35.87 9.63 -24.75
C VAL A 594 -35.63 9.47 -26.25
N HIS A 595 -34.83 10.33 -26.88
CA HIS A 595 -34.48 10.18 -28.29
C HIS A 595 -33.62 8.93 -28.55
N GLU A 596 -32.72 8.57 -27.64
CA GLU A 596 -31.96 7.32 -27.74
C GLU A 596 -32.86 6.10 -27.53
N LEU A 597 -33.81 6.18 -26.59
CA LEU A 597 -34.83 5.13 -26.42
C LEU A 597 -35.72 4.99 -27.66
N GLU A 598 -36.13 6.10 -28.27
CA GLU A 598 -36.90 6.12 -29.53
C GLU A 598 -36.09 5.54 -30.70
N ASP A 599 -34.80 5.89 -30.81
CA ASP A 599 -33.89 5.33 -31.81
C ASP A 599 -33.72 3.81 -31.62
N MET A 600 -33.52 3.36 -30.38
CA MET A 600 -33.47 1.93 -30.04
C MET A 600 -34.77 1.22 -30.37
N MET A 601 -35.92 1.85 -30.09
CA MET A 601 -37.24 1.34 -30.46
C MET A 601 -37.39 1.22 -31.98
N HIS A 602 -36.93 2.22 -32.73
CA HIS A 602 -36.95 2.20 -34.19
C HIS A 602 -36.02 1.10 -34.75
N GLU A 603 -34.86 0.88 -34.15
CA GLU A 603 -33.92 -0.19 -34.52
C GLU A 603 -34.48 -1.60 -34.28
N ILE A 604 -35.26 -1.81 -33.22
CA ILE A 604 -35.96 -3.09 -32.97
C ILE A 604 -37.28 -3.22 -33.76
N GLY A 605 -37.52 -2.32 -34.73
CA GLY A 605 -38.63 -2.42 -35.68
C GLY A 605 -39.96 -1.86 -35.18
N TYR A 606 -39.96 -1.03 -34.12
CA TYR A 606 -41.14 -0.30 -33.67
C TYR A 606 -41.38 0.93 -34.58
N LYS A 607 -42.52 0.96 -35.28
CA LYS A 607 -42.76 1.89 -36.41
C LYS A 607 -43.61 3.12 -36.08
N THR A 608 -43.97 3.33 -34.82
CA THR A 608 -44.94 4.36 -34.41
C THR A 608 -44.26 5.55 -33.74
N PRO A 609 -44.73 6.79 -33.99
CA PRO A 609 -43.89 7.97 -33.75
C PRO A 609 -43.68 8.32 -32.28
N ARG A 610 -44.63 8.03 -31.38
CA ARG A 610 -44.50 8.21 -29.92
C ARG A 610 -45.41 7.27 -29.14
N PRO A 611 -44.90 6.51 -28.16
CA PRO A 611 -45.74 5.76 -27.22
C PRO A 611 -46.48 6.70 -26.26
N THR A 612 -47.63 6.26 -25.72
CA THR A 612 -48.47 7.10 -24.86
C THR A 612 -48.12 6.96 -23.37
N TYR A 613 -47.62 5.80 -22.96
CA TYR A 613 -47.18 5.53 -21.58
C TYR A 613 -46.05 4.49 -21.56
N TYR A 614 -45.13 4.65 -20.61
CA TYR A 614 -44.14 3.66 -20.22
C TYR A 614 -44.50 3.11 -18.84
N HIS A 615 -44.43 1.79 -18.67
CA HIS A 615 -44.55 1.15 -17.36
C HIS A 615 -43.23 0.50 -16.99
N PHE A 616 -42.70 0.85 -15.82
CA PHE A 616 -41.51 0.25 -15.25
C PHE A 616 -41.89 -0.85 -14.25
N VAL A 617 -41.09 -1.91 -14.14
CA VAL A 617 -41.24 -2.93 -13.09
C VAL A 617 -39.89 -3.21 -12.44
N ILE A 618 -39.88 -3.23 -11.10
CA ILE A 618 -38.72 -3.53 -10.27
C ILE A 618 -38.78 -4.99 -9.82
N PRO A 619 -37.79 -5.84 -10.15
CA PRO A 619 -37.74 -7.22 -9.70
C PRO A 619 -37.63 -7.33 -8.17
N GLY A 620 -38.43 -8.19 -7.54
CA GLY A 620 -38.28 -8.57 -6.12
C GLY A 620 -39.03 -7.73 -5.08
N LYS A 621 -39.84 -6.75 -5.49
CA LYS A 621 -40.81 -6.07 -4.60
C LYS A 621 -42.25 -6.43 -5.01
N ASP A 622 -43.17 -6.44 -4.04
CA ASP A 622 -44.60 -6.63 -4.31
C ASP A 622 -45.06 -5.66 -5.41
N LEU A 623 -45.80 -6.18 -6.40
CA LEU A 623 -46.23 -5.47 -7.63
C LEU A 623 -46.97 -4.15 -7.38
N ASP A 624 -47.50 -3.94 -6.17
CA ASP A 624 -48.18 -2.72 -5.74
C ASP A 624 -47.29 -1.47 -5.67
N PHE A 625 -45.96 -1.62 -5.66
CA PHE A 625 -45.00 -0.50 -5.63
C PHE A 625 -44.34 -0.19 -6.99
N GLY A 626 -44.58 -1.00 -8.02
CA GLY A 626 -43.73 -0.99 -9.22
C GLY A 626 -44.21 -0.13 -10.38
N LEU A 627 -45.52 0.05 -10.58
CA LEU A 627 -46.05 0.65 -11.81
C LEU A 627 -46.15 2.18 -11.73
N HIS A 628 -45.19 2.89 -12.33
CA HIS A 628 -45.33 4.31 -12.65
C HIS A 628 -45.60 4.50 -14.14
N ALA A 629 -46.68 5.23 -14.47
CA ALA A 629 -46.95 5.70 -15.82
C ALA A 629 -46.34 7.10 -15.97
N LEU A 630 -45.32 7.23 -16.81
CA LEU A 630 -44.60 8.50 -17.01
C LEU A 630 -45.02 9.14 -18.34
N GLY A 631 -45.23 10.46 -18.32
CA GLY A 631 -45.88 11.20 -19.40
C GLY A 631 -45.01 12.26 -20.08
N SER A 632 -43.73 12.39 -19.71
CA SER A 632 -42.79 13.34 -20.34
C SER A 632 -41.33 12.89 -20.26
N ASP A 633 -40.45 13.50 -21.06
CA ASP A 633 -39.04 13.13 -21.18
C ASP A 633 -38.23 13.30 -19.89
N MET A 634 -38.58 14.25 -19.03
CA MET A 634 -37.92 14.45 -17.73
C MET A 634 -38.28 13.36 -16.72
N ASP A 635 -39.50 12.83 -16.79
CA ASP A 635 -40.02 11.93 -15.76
C ASP A 635 -39.29 10.57 -15.75
N ILE A 636 -38.87 10.08 -16.92
CA ILE A 636 -38.17 8.79 -17.08
C ILE A 636 -36.74 8.86 -16.52
N LEU A 637 -36.03 9.95 -16.82
CA LEU A 637 -34.64 10.12 -16.38
C LEU A 637 -34.57 10.39 -14.88
N GLU A 638 -35.51 11.17 -14.33
CA GLU A 638 -35.63 11.31 -12.88
C GLU A 638 -35.95 9.97 -12.21
N PHE A 639 -36.86 9.16 -12.77
CA PHE A 639 -37.19 7.84 -12.21
C PHE A 639 -35.99 6.89 -12.17
N LEU A 640 -35.23 6.76 -13.27
CA LEU A 640 -34.04 5.89 -13.32
C LEU A 640 -32.94 6.36 -12.34
N LYS A 641 -32.82 7.68 -12.11
CA LYS A 641 -31.89 8.25 -11.14
C LYS A 641 -32.36 8.09 -9.68
N PHE A 642 -33.67 8.01 -9.45
CA PHE A 642 -34.26 7.94 -8.10
C PHE A 642 -34.36 6.52 -7.51
N VAL A 643 -34.15 5.46 -8.31
CA VAL A 643 -34.16 4.06 -7.84
C VAL A 643 -32.74 3.46 -7.87
N PRO A 644 -31.80 3.95 -7.04
CA PRO A 644 -30.38 3.58 -7.10
C PRO A 644 -30.08 2.13 -6.71
N GLN A 645 -31.07 1.37 -6.22
CA GLN A 645 -30.89 -0.03 -5.80
C GLN A 645 -31.23 -1.05 -6.90
N CYS A 646 -31.77 -0.60 -8.04
CA CYS A 646 -32.20 -1.50 -9.12
C CYS A 646 -31.32 -1.32 -10.35
N LYS A 647 -30.65 -2.39 -10.76
CA LYS A 647 -29.71 -2.41 -11.91
C LYS A 647 -30.33 -2.98 -13.19
N VAL A 648 -31.57 -3.45 -13.13
CA VAL A 648 -32.34 -3.99 -14.25
C VAL A 648 -33.75 -3.41 -14.20
N PHE A 649 -34.23 -2.88 -15.32
CA PHE A 649 -35.59 -2.34 -15.46
C PHE A 649 -36.34 -3.00 -16.62
N ASP A 650 -37.54 -3.49 -16.36
CA ASP A 650 -38.47 -3.90 -17.42
C ASP A 650 -39.33 -2.70 -17.82
N ILE A 651 -39.37 -2.38 -19.12
CA ILE A 651 -40.17 -1.29 -19.71
C ILE A 651 -41.26 -1.90 -20.60
N TYR A 652 -42.53 -1.65 -20.26
CA TYR A 652 -43.68 -2.03 -21.08
C TYR A 652 -44.25 -0.81 -21.78
N ILE A 653 -44.49 -0.93 -23.08
CA ILE A 653 -44.93 0.18 -23.94
C ILE A 653 -46.38 -0.05 -24.39
N GLU A 654 -47.28 0.87 -24.02
CA GLU A 654 -48.71 0.83 -24.40
C GLU A 654 -49.04 1.82 -25.53
N HIS A 655 -49.91 1.39 -26.47
CA HIS A 655 -50.43 2.23 -27.55
C HIS A 655 -51.89 2.63 -27.34
N TRP A 656 -52.18 3.93 -27.43
CA TRP A 656 -53.55 4.43 -27.45
C TRP A 656 -54.14 4.38 -28.85
N SER A 657 -55.10 3.47 -29.07
CA SER A 657 -55.93 3.43 -30.27
C SER A 657 -57.16 4.31 -30.02
N SER A 658 -57.32 5.38 -30.82
CA SER A 658 -58.37 6.42 -30.74
C SER A 658 -59.82 5.95 -30.99
N SER A 659 -60.14 4.68 -30.71
CA SER A 659 -61.47 4.11 -30.85
C SER A 659 -61.85 3.33 -29.60
N LEU A 660 -62.17 4.03 -28.52
CA LEU A 660 -63.10 3.61 -27.45
C LEU A 660 -63.28 4.77 -26.45
N ASN A 661 -64.50 5.32 -26.44
CA ASN A 661 -64.93 6.42 -25.58
C ASN A 661 -64.89 6.04 -24.08
N THR A 662 -64.42 6.99 -23.28
CA THR A 662 -64.72 7.25 -21.85
C THR A 662 -64.69 6.06 -20.87
N TYR A 663 -63.55 5.87 -20.20
CA TYR A 663 -63.54 5.43 -18.80
C TYR A 663 -62.49 6.21 -18.01
N ASN A 664 -62.96 7.06 -17.09
CA ASN A 664 -62.15 7.76 -16.10
C ASN A 664 -61.28 6.76 -15.33
N ILE A 665 -59.97 6.98 -15.34
CA ILE A 665 -59.07 6.32 -14.40
C ILE A 665 -59.17 7.09 -13.09
N SER A 666 -59.98 6.60 -12.15
CA SER A 666 -59.91 7.04 -10.77
C SER A 666 -58.58 6.59 -10.13
N PRO A 667 -57.93 7.44 -9.32
CA PRO A 667 -56.75 7.06 -8.56
C PRO A 667 -57.17 6.08 -7.46
N GLY A 668 -57.06 4.77 -7.70
CA GLY A 668 -57.47 3.78 -6.70
C GLY A 668 -57.61 2.32 -7.14
N VAL A 669 -57.01 1.88 -8.25
CA VAL A 669 -56.99 0.45 -8.58
C VAL A 669 -55.56 -0.08 -8.43
N SER A 670 -55.24 -0.40 -7.19
CA SER A 670 -53.95 -0.92 -6.71
C SER A 670 -53.90 -2.44 -6.81
N ASN A 671 -53.84 -2.99 -8.02
CA ASN A 671 -53.39 -4.38 -8.25
C ASN A 671 -53.32 -4.63 -9.76
N VAL A 672 -52.14 -4.46 -10.34
CA VAL A 672 -51.83 -4.91 -11.70
C VAL A 672 -50.85 -6.07 -11.56
N VAL A 673 -51.33 -7.29 -11.74
CA VAL A 673 -50.49 -8.50 -11.76
C VAL A 673 -50.10 -8.78 -13.21
N ILE A 674 -48.79 -8.73 -13.51
CA ILE A 674 -48.22 -9.08 -14.81
C ILE A 674 -47.56 -10.46 -14.67
N GLU A 675 -48.14 -11.50 -15.27
CA GLU A 675 -47.52 -12.82 -15.38
C GLU A 675 -46.75 -12.93 -16.72
N GLN A 676 -45.47 -13.33 -16.65
CA GLN A 676 -44.68 -13.70 -17.83
C GLN A 676 -45.22 -14.99 -18.45
N LEU A 677 -45.51 -14.98 -19.76
CA LEU A 677 -45.75 -16.21 -20.52
C LEU A 677 -44.40 -16.88 -20.87
N PRO A 678 -44.37 -18.20 -21.12
CA PRO A 678 -43.15 -18.93 -21.44
C PRO A 678 -42.43 -18.32 -22.66
N ASP A 679 -41.10 -18.24 -22.58
CA ASP A 679 -40.24 -17.65 -23.61
C ASP A 679 -40.37 -18.39 -24.95
N ASP A 680 -41.13 -17.81 -25.90
CA ASP A 680 -41.08 -18.19 -27.30
C ASP A 680 -40.35 -17.08 -28.09
N GLU A 681 -39.25 -17.48 -28.74
CA GLU A 681 -38.41 -16.74 -29.69
C GLU A 681 -37.70 -15.47 -29.18
N VAL A 682 -36.49 -15.66 -28.64
CA VAL A 682 -35.50 -14.60 -28.39
C VAL A 682 -34.58 -14.47 -29.60
N GLU A 683 -34.62 -13.34 -30.32
CA GLU A 683 -33.61 -13.01 -31.32
C GLU A 683 -32.57 -12.03 -30.74
N PRO A 684 -31.27 -12.41 -30.66
CA PRO A 684 -30.22 -11.48 -30.30
C PRO A 684 -29.89 -10.54 -31.47
N VAL A 685 -29.96 -9.23 -31.25
CA VAL A 685 -29.53 -8.22 -32.22
C VAL A 685 -28.17 -7.67 -31.80
N VAL A 686 -27.15 -7.89 -32.63
CA VAL A 686 -25.81 -7.28 -32.46
C VAL A 686 -25.75 -5.98 -33.29
N PRO A 687 -25.43 -4.81 -32.69
CA PRO A 687 -25.33 -3.57 -33.46
C PRO A 687 -24.20 -3.65 -34.48
N LYS A 688 -24.50 -3.31 -35.74
CA LYS A 688 -23.48 -3.20 -36.79
C LYS A 688 -22.62 -1.96 -36.53
N LYS A 689 -21.33 -2.17 -36.21
CA LYS A 689 -20.29 -1.12 -36.12
C LYS A 689 -20.39 -0.11 -37.28
N LYS A 690 -20.73 1.15 -36.98
CA LYS A 690 -20.48 2.28 -37.89
C LYS A 690 -19.00 2.71 -37.75
N ARG A 691 -18.29 2.75 -38.88
CA ARG A 691 -16.94 3.32 -39.01
C ARG A 691 -16.97 4.80 -38.62
N PHE A 692 -16.13 5.20 -37.67
CA PHE A 692 -15.79 6.61 -37.47
C PHE A 692 -14.92 7.09 -38.64
N LYS A 693 -15.37 8.12 -39.36
CA LYS A 693 -14.50 8.94 -40.23
C LYS A 693 -13.76 9.95 -39.34
N PRO A 694 -12.47 10.21 -39.57
CA PRO A 694 -11.77 11.26 -38.85
C PRO A 694 -12.25 12.63 -39.36
N LEU A 695 -12.64 13.51 -38.44
CA LEU A 695 -12.86 14.92 -38.72
C LEU A 695 -11.51 15.65 -38.57
N LEU A 696 -11.02 16.17 -39.70
CA LEU A 696 -10.01 17.24 -39.74
C LEU A 696 -10.61 18.50 -39.09
N LEU A 697 -9.87 19.14 -38.20
CA LEU A 697 -10.14 20.49 -37.71
C LEU A 697 -9.30 21.48 -38.55
N GLU A 698 -9.95 22.16 -39.50
CA GLU A 698 -9.43 23.38 -40.12
C GLU A 698 -9.75 24.58 -39.19
N TRP A 699 -8.78 25.47 -39.02
CA TRP A 699 -8.96 26.77 -38.38
C TRP A 699 -9.25 27.81 -39.46
N THR A 700 -10.38 28.51 -39.35
CA THR A 700 -10.64 29.76 -40.08
C THR A 700 -10.83 30.90 -39.09
N VAL A 701 -10.03 31.94 -39.31
CA VAL A 701 -10.13 33.27 -38.70
C VAL A 701 -11.24 34.03 -39.43
N ASP A 702 -12.09 34.73 -38.70
CA ASP A 702 -12.81 35.89 -39.23
C ASP A 702 -12.87 37.00 -38.16
N ASP A 703 -12.42 38.18 -38.59
CA ASP A 703 -12.47 39.47 -37.91
C ASP A 703 -13.90 40.03 -37.92
N GLU A 704 -14.27 40.80 -36.89
CA GLU A 704 -14.86 42.15 -37.07
C GLU A 704 -14.95 42.92 -35.73
N LEU A 705 -14.47 44.16 -35.77
CA LEU A 705 -14.46 45.20 -34.72
C LEU A 705 -15.83 45.93 -34.60
N PRO A 706 -16.05 46.76 -33.56
CA PRO A 706 -15.87 48.20 -33.79
C PRO A 706 -15.30 49.03 -32.60
N SER A 707 -14.43 50.00 -32.95
CA SER A 707 -14.21 51.38 -32.41
C SER A 707 -14.18 51.64 -30.89
N GLY A 708 -13.27 52.42 -30.28
CA GLY A 708 -12.21 53.31 -30.76
C GLY A 708 -11.72 54.23 -29.62
N ILE A 709 -10.73 55.08 -29.93
CA ILE A 709 -10.08 56.19 -29.16
C ILE A 709 -8.89 55.76 -28.26
N ASP A 710 -7.69 56.37 -28.26
CA ASP A 710 -6.87 57.16 -29.20
C ASP A 710 -5.47 57.38 -28.55
N ASN A 711 -4.42 57.44 -29.38
CA ASN A 711 -3.09 58.09 -29.22
C ASN A 711 -2.12 57.72 -28.06
N SER A 712 -0.80 57.57 -28.22
CA SER A 712 0.17 58.14 -29.18
C SER A 712 1.54 57.44 -29.12
N MET A 713 2.22 57.35 -30.28
CA MET A 713 3.69 57.48 -30.58
C MET A 713 4.75 56.85 -29.63
N GLY A 714 5.82 56.20 -30.08
CA GLY A 714 6.42 55.99 -31.39
C GLY A 714 7.80 55.33 -31.25
N ASP A 715 8.20 54.63 -32.32
CA ASP A 715 9.53 54.35 -32.87
C ASP A 715 10.66 53.60 -32.12
N ASP A 716 11.12 52.57 -32.85
CA ASP A 716 12.50 52.23 -33.24
C ASP A 716 13.41 51.27 -32.43
N VAL A 717 13.64 50.12 -33.11
CA VAL A 717 14.94 49.52 -33.51
C VAL A 717 15.94 49.08 -32.43
N GLY A 718 16.03 47.75 -32.26
CA GLY A 718 17.13 46.95 -32.80
C GLY A 718 18.50 46.89 -32.08
N LYS A 719 18.91 45.63 -31.81
CA LYS A 719 20.28 45.06 -31.75
C LYS A 719 21.15 45.25 -30.48
N GLN A 720 21.25 44.15 -29.72
CA GLN A 720 22.46 43.42 -29.23
C GLN A 720 23.88 44.03 -29.45
N PRO A 721 24.94 43.54 -28.75
CA PRO A 721 25.20 43.37 -27.30
C PRO A 721 26.65 43.82 -26.93
N LEU A 722 27.13 43.45 -25.72
CA LEU A 722 28.54 43.22 -25.27
C LEU A 722 29.11 44.10 -24.14
N GLN A 723 29.51 43.36 -23.10
CA GLN A 723 30.79 43.36 -22.36
C GLN A 723 31.19 44.47 -21.39
N ASP A 724 31.54 43.95 -20.20
CA ASP A 724 32.72 44.18 -19.37
C ASP A 724 33.05 45.61 -18.94
N GLU A 725 33.11 45.82 -17.62
CA GLU A 725 34.40 45.93 -16.91
C GLU A 725 34.20 46.18 -15.41
N LEU A 726 34.92 45.41 -14.60
CA LEU A 726 35.30 45.74 -13.20
C LEU A 726 36.30 46.92 -13.22
N PRO A 727 36.48 47.64 -12.10
CA PRO A 727 37.68 47.32 -11.31
C PRO A 727 37.53 47.37 -9.78
N SER A 728 38.35 46.49 -9.21
CA SER A 728 39.07 46.45 -7.93
C SER A 728 39.22 47.72 -7.07
N GLY A 729 39.34 47.51 -5.75
CA GLY A 729 39.86 48.54 -4.83
C GLY A 729 39.82 48.24 -3.33
N MET A 730 40.68 47.32 -2.90
CA MET A 730 41.25 47.07 -1.56
C MET A 730 41.12 48.12 -0.41
N ASP A 731 40.75 47.59 0.77
CA ASP A 731 41.50 47.58 2.05
C ASP A 731 41.02 48.37 3.31
N LYS A 732 41.15 47.63 4.43
CA LYS A 732 41.45 48.02 5.83
C LYS A 732 40.35 48.41 6.84
N SER A 733 40.14 47.44 7.74
CA SER A 733 40.47 47.47 9.18
C SER A 733 39.48 48.05 10.21
N MET A 734 39.02 47.15 11.10
CA MET A 734 39.07 47.21 12.58
C MET A 734 38.46 48.41 13.31
N THR A 735 37.40 48.21 14.09
CA THR A 735 37.41 48.13 15.58
C THR A 735 35.99 48.25 16.17
N ASP A 736 35.86 47.64 17.35
CA ASP A 736 34.71 47.51 18.24
C ASP A 736 34.05 48.85 18.63
N ASP A 737 32.75 48.91 18.95
CA ASP A 737 32.21 48.57 20.29
C ASP A 737 30.80 49.18 20.56
N VAL A 738 30.04 48.50 21.43
CA VAL A 738 28.89 48.94 22.26
C VAL A 738 27.65 49.64 21.66
N GLY A 739 26.55 48.87 21.60
CA GLY A 739 25.40 49.06 22.49
C GLY A 739 24.20 49.91 22.03
N LYS A 740 23.02 49.28 21.93
CA LYS A 740 21.76 49.61 22.66
C LYS A 740 20.54 48.96 21.97
N GLN A 741 19.78 48.19 22.74
CA GLN A 741 18.36 47.86 22.53
C GLN A 741 17.49 49.15 22.59
N PRO A 742 16.25 49.24 22.04
CA PRO A 742 15.13 48.34 22.39
C PRO A 742 13.99 48.06 21.35
N VAL A 743 13.27 46.96 21.63
CA VAL A 743 11.80 46.72 21.54
C VAL A 743 11.02 47.01 20.24
N GLY A 744 10.34 45.98 19.73
CA GLY A 744 9.14 46.10 18.89
C GLY A 744 8.74 44.80 18.14
N PRO A 745 7.51 44.26 18.28
CA PRO A 745 7.12 42.96 17.75
C PRO A 745 6.50 43.07 16.35
N ASN A 746 6.73 42.10 15.46
CA ASN A 746 5.92 41.97 14.26
C ASN A 746 5.47 40.53 14.01
N LYS A 747 4.14 40.39 14.04
CA LYS A 747 3.36 39.30 13.44
C LYS A 747 3.59 39.32 11.93
N ALA A 748 3.75 38.14 11.33
CA ALA A 748 3.54 37.96 9.90
C ALA A 748 2.89 36.58 9.66
N THR A 749 1.58 36.61 9.44
CA THR A 749 0.83 35.64 8.65
C THR A 749 1.17 35.82 7.18
N PHE A 750 1.39 34.74 6.43
CA PHE A 750 1.32 34.75 4.97
C PHE A 750 0.52 33.54 4.46
N LYS A 751 -0.33 33.86 3.48
CA LYS A 751 -1.24 33.00 2.71
C LYS A 751 -0.50 32.03 1.80
#